data_AF-A0A366MKJ1-F1
#
_entry.id   AF-A0A366MKJ1-F1
#
_cell.length_a   1.000
_cell.length_b   1.000
_cell.length_c   1.000
_cell.angle_alpha   90.00
_cell.angle_beta   90.00
_cell.angle_gamma   90.00
#
_symmetry.space_group_name_H-M   'P 1'
#
loop_
_entity.id
_entity.type
_entity.pdbx_description
1 polymer ?
#
loop_
_entity_poly.entity_id
_entity_poly.type
_entity_poly.pdbx_seq_one_letter_code
_entity_poly.pdbx_strand_id
1 'polypeptide(L)'
;MKKIVLIIVAIFVALLLICFTITSTTKSSIQSKVDELNNNGFYVTNKNYSSFFNTKGKGKIEITDAVKAIDYLLSKKANNDLKEEITTLLSSIENDDKKEVLNGLTFDYNFIVSNLGSSLDLNLYLTKLPIKYTYNAIKNSYSNSTISEMAKNRDVHINIDEKGNFSISDFTFISQNNGIYTFRGIKGNQNSITIPFLDFEIGNYYLDDKIVLENIYFSYNEDKNKKIDSKFDIGSLKYKNVYLLNEYDIKNLKVHSSSVLNGDDLKGDTKISFDELNFKNTDYYTKDDKNSTSLKNTSLTIAYDKLPYKEYKEFTKSLGIEAYSLQPTANTKNSDKKFIEVLTKSDLTITINGESKDLNVDKNSLYKDLKLSGNLILNKNLDLFNIHTLNDIFSTLKANIEVDKESIEKSIQTFDEELKGKLKFENANDENLKKLEIELKEDGLYVNNILTLKKDKLKLYSNNYNSYGYNDTYSSYDGKESNIDNVSYSYELVSPNLLRVNFKYKTGLKDISSGGISVSFPQLKDDTRVKAKNTKTFKKLDVYKSGDTLYSGLLKQNITGSYLMIEGWDEDWNDKNIEKELSVDLDITDLNNVLEINLRGYSTEANKFDYELVPNQNQSFTQDQQTYPIKISDIDLSTLKNSKK
;
A
#
# COMPACT_ATOMS: atom_id res chain seq x y z
N MET A 1 -9.37 13.01 -4.46
CA MET A 1 -8.97 13.09 -3.03
C MET A 1 -7.50 13.47 -2.83
N LYS A 2 -6.50 12.78 -3.40
CA LYS A 2 -5.06 13.18 -3.31
C LYS A 2 -4.83 14.67 -3.61
N LYS A 3 -5.46 15.19 -4.68
CA LYS A 3 -5.38 16.62 -5.05
C LYS A 3 -6.01 17.57 -4.02
N ILE A 4 -7.10 17.20 -3.35
CA ILE A 4 -7.78 18.04 -2.33
C ILE A 4 -6.97 18.12 -1.03
N VAL A 5 -6.33 17.01 -0.62
CA VAL A 5 -5.40 17.01 0.52
C VAL A 5 -4.15 17.83 0.20
N LEU A 6 -3.58 17.68 -1.00
CA LEU A 6 -2.49 18.54 -1.50
C LEU A 6 -2.89 20.02 -1.58
N ILE A 7 -4.17 20.32 -1.84
CA ILE A 7 -4.73 21.69 -1.85
C ILE A 7 -4.81 22.27 -0.42
N ILE A 8 -5.23 21.48 0.57
CA ILE A 8 -5.21 21.89 1.98
C ILE A 8 -3.76 22.11 2.43
N VAL A 9 -2.84 21.21 2.06
CA VAL A 9 -1.39 21.38 2.28
C VAL A 9 -0.87 22.63 1.57
N ALA A 10 -1.30 22.93 0.34
CA ALA A 10 -0.93 24.14 -0.39
C ALA A 10 -1.49 25.42 0.23
N ILE A 11 -2.69 25.38 0.83
CA ILE A 11 -3.22 26.46 1.67
C ILE A 11 -2.28 26.62 2.87
N PHE A 12 -2.01 25.58 3.66
CA PHE A 12 -1.09 25.65 4.80
C PHE A 12 0.33 26.10 4.41
N VAL A 13 0.84 25.68 3.26
CA VAL A 13 2.12 26.13 2.70
C VAL A 13 2.02 27.61 2.30
N ALA A 14 0.96 28.06 1.63
CA ALA A 14 0.75 29.48 1.37
C ALA A 14 0.64 30.31 2.66
N LEU A 15 0.00 29.79 3.71
CA LEU A 15 -0.10 30.44 5.02
C LEU A 15 1.25 30.47 5.75
N LEU A 16 2.01 29.36 5.76
CA LEU A 16 3.38 29.28 6.25
C LEU A 16 4.29 30.25 5.51
N LEU A 17 4.12 30.38 4.20
CA LEU A 17 4.93 31.25 3.37
C LEU A 17 4.62 32.75 3.57
N ILE A 18 3.36 33.14 3.85
CA ILE A 18 3.05 34.51 4.27
C ILE A 18 3.72 34.85 5.62
N CYS A 19 3.91 33.88 6.52
CA CYS A 19 4.64 34.07 7.78
C CYS A 19 6.12 34.46 7.60
N PHE A 20 6.75 34.15 6.47
CA PHE A 20 8.19 34.37 6.26
C PHE A 20 8.57 35.76 5.75
N THR A 21 7.66 36.74 5.68
CA THR A 21 7.93 38.01 4.96
C THR A 21 7.84 39.31 5.75
N ILE A 22 7.58 39.30 7.06
CA ILE A 22 7.50 40.57 7.83
C ILE A 22 8.47 40.57 9.01
N THR A 23 9.75 40.80 8.74
CA THR A 23 10.74 41.20 9.76
C THR A 23 11.79 42.14 9.15
N SER A 24 11.45 43.41 8.87
CA SER A 24 12.45 44.49 8.84
C SER A 24 11.86 45.91 8.94
N THR A 25 12.63 46.77 9.58
CA THR A 25 12.31 48.05 10.23
C THR A 25 11.68 49.15 9.36
N THR A 26 10.44 49.48 9.75
CA THR A 26 9.76 50.79 9.79
C THR A 26 10.08 51.87 8.74
N LYS A 27 9.23 51.85 7.71
CA LYS A 27 8.68 52.95 6.89
C LYS A 27 9.24 53.10 5.47
N SER A 28 10.56 53.13 5.25
CA SER A 28 11.13 52.91 3.90
C SER A 28 11.08 51.42 3.51
N SER A 29 11.07 50.53 4.50
CA SER A 29 10.98 49.08 4.32
C SER A 29 9.62 48.59 3.84
N ILE A 30 8.51 49.25 4.22
CA ILE A 30 7.16 48.74 3.93
C ILE A 30 6.82 48.87 2.45
N GLN A 31 7.05 50.04 1.85
CA GLN A 31 6.81 50.22 0.42
C GLN A 31 7.79 49.36 -0.41
N SER A 32 9.07 49.29 0.00
CA SER A 32 10.03 48.38 -0.62
C SER A 32 9.60 46.91 -0.53
N LYS A 33 8.96 46.49 0.56
CA LYS A 33 8.43 45.13 0.72
C LYS A 33 7.20 44.89 -0.16
N VAL A 34 6.32 45.88 -0.26
CA VAL A 34 5.17 45.86 -1.18
C VAL A 34 5.67 45.71 -2.62
N ASP A 35 6.67 46.50 -3.02
CA ASP A 35 7.27 46.46 -4.36
C ASP A 35 7.99 45.12 -4.61
N GLU A 36 8.72 44.60 -3.61
CA GLU A 36 9.33 43.27 -3.65
C GLU A 36 8.27 42.19 -3.88
N LEU A 37 7.18 42.18 -3.12
CA LEU A 37 6.09 41.20 -3.29
C LEU A 37 5.41 41.35 -4.66
N ASN A 38 5.14 42.58 -5.11
CA ASN A 38 4.55 42.86 -6.42
C ASN A 38 5.41 42.33 -7.59
N ASN A 39 6.73 42.34 -7.44
CA ASN A 39 7.66 41.80 -8.44
C ASN A 39 7.78 40.25 -8.40
N ASN A 40 7.23 39.61 -7.37
CA ASN A 40 7.44 38.19 -7.08
C ASN A 40 6.13 37.38 -7.05
N GLY A 41 5.19 37.71 -7.95
CA GLY A 41 3.96 36.92 -8.15
C GLY A 41 2.81 37.26 -7.21
N PHE A 42 2.89 38.39 -6.50
CA PHE A 42 1.80 38.93 -5.70
C PHE A 42 1.26 40.24 -6.30
N TYR A 43 0.07 40.61 -5.86
CA TYR A 43 -0.47 41.96 -5.98
C TYR A 43 -0.82 42.46 -4.58
N VAL A 44 -0.16 43.53 -4.16
CA VAL A 44 -0.24 44.07 -2.81
C VAL A 44 -0.69 45.52 -2.87
N THR A 45 -1.77 45.83 -2.15
CA THR A 45 -2.19 47.20 -1.85
C THR A 45 -1.90 47.49 -0.40
N ASN A 46 -1.44 48.70 -0.10
CA ASN A 46 -1.09 49.09 1.26
C ASN A 46 -1.56 50.52 1.56
N LYS A 47 -2.19 50.70 2.71
CA LYS A 47 -2.46 52.01 3.32
C LYS A 47 -1.94 51.97 4.75
N ASN A 48 -0.95 52.80 5.04
CA ASN A 48 -0.33 52.88 6.36
C ASN A 48 -0.41 54.28 6.96
N TYR A 49 -0.40 54.31 8.28
CA TYR A 49 -0.33 55.51 9.10
C TYR A 49 0.69 55.27 10.20
N SER A 50 1.62 56.20 10.39
CA SER A 50 2.64 56.11 11.43
C SER A 50 2.45 57.22 12.44
N SER A 51 2.31 56.86 13.71
CA SER A 51 2.46 57.76 14.86
C SER A 51 3.90 57.72 15.38
N PHE A 52 4.19 58.41 16.49
CA PHE A 52 5.51 58.35 17.13
C PHE A 52 5.84 56.93 17.62
N PHE A 53 4.90 56.27 18.29
CA PHE A 53 5.14 54.97 18.92
C PHE A 53 4.96 53.79 17.95
N ASN A 54 3.95 53.83 17.07
CA ASN A 54 3.58 52.66 16.25
C ASN A 54 3.28 53.06 14.81
N THR A 55 3.54 52.14 13.88
CA THR A 55 3.01 52.18 12.52
C THR A 55 1.90 51.14 12.38
N LYS A 56 0.73 51.58 11.92
CA LYS A 56 -0.41 50.72 11.60
C LYS A 56 -0.59 50.69 10.09
N GLY A 57 -0.81 49.52 9.53
CA GLY A 57 -1.13 49.39 8.11
C GLY A 57 -2.26 48.43 7.86
N LYS A 58 -2.94 48.62 6.74
CA LYS A 58 -3.95 47.70 6.23
C LYS A 58 -3.91 47.66 4.71
N GLY A 59 -4.31 46.53 4.16
CA GLY A 59 -4.20 46.31 2.73
C GLY A 59 -4.79 45.00 2.28
N LYS A 60 -4.43 44.63 1.06
CA LYS A 60 -4.81 43.37 0.43
C LYS A 60 -3.56 42.78 -0.21
N ILE A 61 -3.39 41.46 -0.09
CA ILE A 61 -2.43 40.66 -0.85
C ILE A 61 -3.17 39.59 -1.65
N GLU A 62 -2.86 39.48 -2.94
CA GLU A 62 -3.42 38.48 -3.85
C GLU A 62 -2.27 37.74 -4.55
N ILE A 63 -2.39 36.44 -4.73
CA ILE A 63 -1.45 35.65 -5.53
C ILE A 63 -1.84 35.81 -7.00
N THR A 64 -0.99 36.49 -7.79
CA THR A 64 -1.22 36.70 -9.23
C THR A 64 -0.48 35.69 -10.10
N ASP A 65 0.64 35.15 -9.60
CA ASP A 65 1.42 34.09 -10.23
C ASP A 65 1.90 33.09 -9.16
N ALA A 66 1.20 31.96 -9.06
CA ALA A 66 1.47 30.90 -8.10
C ALA A 66 2.91 30.38 -8.14
N VAL A 67 3.49 30.24 -9.34
CA VAL A 67 4.84 29.66 -9.49
C VAL A 67 5.87 30.64 -8.96
N LYS A 68 5.81 31.91 -9.41
CA LYS A 68 6.71 32.96 -8.92
C LYS A 68 6.57 33.20 -7.42
N ALA A 69 5.34 33.18 -6.91
CA ALA A 69 5.07 33.33 -5.49
C ALA A 69 5.73 32.20 -4.69
N ILE A 70 5.54 30.94 -5.08
CA ILE A 70 6.19 29.79 -4.44
C ILE A 70 7.71 29.93 -4.48
N ASP A 71 8.29 30.21 -5.64
CA ASP A 71 9.74 30.31 -5.82
C ASP A 71 10.35 31.41 -4.93
N TYR A 72 9.70 32.58 -4.89
CA TYR A 72 10.11 33.67 -4.03
C TYR A 72 10.05 33.29 -2.55
N LEU A 73 8.97 32.64 -2.13
CA LEU A 73 8.79 32.26 -0.74
C LEU A 73 9.80 31.19 -0.30
N LEU A 74 10.10 30.21 -1.16
CA LEU A 74 11.19 29.26 -0.95
C LEU A 74 12.55 29.97 -0.87
N SER A 75 12.79 30.99 -1.70
CA SER A 75 14.05 31.74 -1.69
C SER A 75 14.36 32.38 -0.33
N LYS A 76 13.33 32.73 0.47
CA LYS A 76 13.47 33.37 1.78
C LYS A 76 13.79 32.40 2.92
N LYS A 77 13.60 31.10 2.73
CA LYS A 77 14.01 30.10 3.73
C LYS A 77 15.53 29.97 3.72
N ALA A 78 16.14 29.86 4.91
CA ALA A 78 17.55 29.54 5.05
C ALA A 78 17.87 28.25 4.27
N ASN A 79 19.05 28.19 3.64
CA ASN A 79 19.41 27.01 2.88
C ASN A 79 19.71 25.85 3.84
N ASN A 80 18.79 24.90 3.92
CA ASN A 80 18.81 23.76 4.82
C ASN A 80 18.04 22.58 4.22
N ASP A 81 18.17 21.39 4.80
CA ASP A 81 17.64 20.17 4.17
C ASP A 81 16.11 20.23 4.04
N LEU A 82 15.40 20.79 5.03
CA LEU A 82 13.95 21.01 4.97
C LEU A 82 13.53 21.93 3.81
N LYS A 83 14.31 22.96 3.45
CA LYS A 83 14.02 23.82 2.30
C LYS A 83 14.08 23.02 1.00
N GLU A 84 15.11 22.20 0.82
CA GLU A 84 15.29 21.40 -0.39
C GLU A 84 14.19 20.34 -0.53
N GLU A 85 13.76 19.72 0.57
CA GLU A 85 12.65 18.76 0.58
C GLU A 85 11.31 19.40 0.21
N ILE A 86 10.96 20.54 0.83
CA ILE A 86 9.76 21.29 0.47
C ILE A 86 9.83 21.73 -1.00
N THR A 87 11.00 22.17 -1.47
CA THR A 87 11.20 22.54 -2.88
C THR A 87 10.95 21.36 -3.81
N THR A 88 11.44 20.17 -3.46
CA THR A 88 11.24 18.94 -4.23
C THR A 88 9.76 18.55 -4.26
N LEU A 89 9.08 18.55 -3.10
CA LEU A 89 7.64 18.28 -3.00
C LEU A 89 6.81 19.27 -3.83
N LEU A 90 7.14 20.56 -3.78
CA LEU A 90 6.42 21.56 -4.57
C LEU A 90 6.76 21.42 -6.06
N SER A 91 7.96 21.00 -6.42
CA SER A 91 8.35 20.76 -7.82
C SER A 91 7.62 19.57 -8.43
N SER A 92 7.25 18.56 -7.64
CA SER A 92 6.45 17.41 -8.11
C SER A 92 4.98 17.76 -8.42
N ILE A 93 4.50 18.94 -8.04
CA ILE A 93 3.17 19.43 -8.40
C ILE A 93 3.26 20.15 -9.76
N GLU A 94 2.42 19.76 -10.71
CA GLU A 94 2.36 20.41 -12.02
C GLU A 94 2.05 21.91 -11.90
N ASN A 95 2.67 22.71 -12.77
CA ASN A 95 2.50 24.16 -12.72
C ASN A 95 1.05 24.59 -12.93
N ASP A 96 0.27 23.85 -13.70
CA ASP A 96 -1.15 24.16 -13.88
C ASP A 96 -1.95 23.86 -12.62
N ASP A 97 -1.74 22.73 -11.95
CA ASP A 97 -2.33 22.44 -10.63
C ASP A 97 -1.99 23.53 -9.60
N LYS A 98 -0.74 24.03 -9.57
CA LYS A 98 -0.34 25.17 -8.70
C LYS A 98 -1.17 26.42 -8.99
N LYS A 99 -1.30 26.80 -10.26
CA LYS A 99 -2.05 27.99 -10.70
C LYS A 99 -3.54 27.86 -10.36
N GLU A 100 -4.12 26.69 -10.56
CA GLU A 100 -5.55 26.44 -10.30
C GLU A 100 -5.92 26.67 -8.84
N VAL A 101 -4.99 26.36 -7.94
CA VAL A 101 -5.20 26.33 -6.49
C VAL A 101 -4.79 27.62 -5.81
N LEU A 102 -3.86 28.38 -6.38
CA LEU A 102 -3.33 29.57 -5.71
C LEU A 102 -3.68 30.88 -6.42
N ASN A 103 -3.82 30.89 -7.76
CA ASN A 103 -4.06 32.16 -8.46
C ASN A 103 -5.41 32.78 -8.06
N GLY A 104 -5.35 34.04 -7.66
CA GLY A 104 -6.48 34.85 -7.20
C GLY A 104 -6.87 34.65 -5.73
N LEU A 105 -6.19 33.74 -5.01
CA LEU A 105 -6.33 33.63 -3.56
C LEU A 105 -5.95 34.97 -2.94
N THR A 106 -6.85 35.54 -2.14
CA THR A 106 -6.71 36.90 -1.61
C THR A 106 -6.88 36.93 -0.11
N PHE A 107 -5.99 37.66 0.55
CA PHE A 107 -6.10 38.02 1.95
C PHE A 107 -6.19 39.54 2.11
N ASP A 108 -7.14 39.99 2.92
CA ASP A 108 -7.03 41.31 3.54
C ASP A 108 -6.05 41.20 4.71
N TYR A 109 -5.20 42.20 4.90
CA TYR A 109 -4.28 42.23 6.02
C TYR A 109 -4.38 43.52 6.82
N ASN A 110 -4.06 43.42 8.11
CA ASN A 110 -3.73 44.57 8.93
C ASN A 110 -2.50 44.25 9.79
N PHE A 111 -1.71 45.27 10.11
CA PHE A 111 -0.56 45.10 10.99
C PHE A 111 -0.38 46.26 11.95
N ILE A 112 0.28 45.98 13.07
CA ILE A 112 0.80 46.96 14.01
C ILE A 112 2.28 46.65 14.22
N VAL A 113 3.13 47.65 13.98
CA VAL A 113 4.58 47.56 14.21
C VAL A 113 4.98 48.66 15.18
N SER A 114 5.81 48.34 16.17
CA SER A 114 6.42 49.37 17.03
C SER A 114 7.50 50.12 16.27
N ASN A 115 7.52 51.44 16.39
CA ASN A 115 8.56 52.29 15.82
C ASN A 115 9.79 52.39 16.74
N LEU A 116 9.67 51.99 18.01
CA LEU A 116 10.72 52.05 19.02
C LEU A 116 11.26 50.67 19.43
N GLY A 117 10.71 49.59 18.85
CA GLY A 117 11.09 48.20 19.16
C GLY A 117 10.81 47.27 17.99
N SER A 118 10.98 45.96 18.19
CA SER A 118 10.83 44.93 17.16
C SER A 118 9.44 44.27 17.11
N SER A 119 8.47 44.73 17.90
CA SER A 119 7.15 44.09 17.98
C SER A 119 6.37 44.26 16.69
N LEU A 120 5.81 43.16 16.20
CA LEU A 120 4.95 43.05 15.04
C LEU A 120 3.74 42.21 15.43
N ASP A 121 2.58 42.67 15.03
CA ASP A 121 1.34 41.90 15.02
C ASP A 121 0.75 42.01 13.61
N LEU A 122 0.78 40.91 12.85
CA LEU A 122 0.19 40.81 11.51
C LEU A 122 -1.05 39.92 11.56
N ASN A 123 -2.15 40.42 11.01
CA ASN A 123 -3.40 39.69 10.86
C ASN A 123 -3.74 39.57 9.38
N LEU A 124 -4.05 38.36 8.93
CA LEU A 124 -4.44 38.02 7.57
C LEU A 124 -5.84 37.39 7.59
N TYR A 125 -6.71 37.83 6.70
CA TYR A 125 -8.09 37.35 6.60
C TYR A 125 -8.34 36.87 5.19
N LEU A 126 -8.68 35.60 5.00
CA LEU A 126 -9.04 35.08 3.68
C LEU A 126 -10.32 35.77 3.21
N THR A 127 -10.26 36.48 2.07
CA THR A 127 -11.41 37.22 1.52
C THR A 127 -11.83 36.75 0.13
N LYS A 128 -10.96 36.03 -0.60
CA LYS A 128 -11.29 35.48 -1.91
C LYS A 128 -10.60 34.13 -2.13
N LEU A 129 -11.35 33.20 -2.70
CA LEU A 129 -10.87 31.90 -3.14
C LEU A 129 -10.19 31.97 -4.51
N PRO A 130 -9.46 30.93 -4.92
CA PRO A 130 -8.80 30.88 -6.23
C PRO A 130 -9.78 31.09 -7.38
N ILE A 131 -9.32 31.69 -8.48
CA ILE A 131 -10.17 32.07 -9.63
C ILE A 131 -10.88 30.87 -10.23
N LYS A 132 -10.17 29.75 -10.44
CA LYS A 132 -10.76 28.55 -11.05
C LYS A 132 -11.76 27.87 -10.13
N TYR A 133 -11.49 27.85 -8.81
CA TYR A 133 -12.45 27.37 -7.81
C TYR A 133 -13.73 28.20 -7.84
N THR A 134 -13.59 29.53 -7.88
CA THR A 134 -14.71 30.48 -7.98
C THR A 134 -15.50 30.26 -9.28
N TYR A 135 -14.83 30.05 -10.42
CA TYR A 135 -15.47 29.76 -11.70
C TYR A 135 -16.26 28.43 -11.68
N ASN A 136 -15.67 27.36 -11.15
CA ASN A 136 -16.33 26.06 -11.02
C ASN A 136 -17.53 26.13 -10.06
N ALA A 137 -17.42 26.90 -8.98
CA ALA A 137 -18.51 27.15 -8.03
C ALA A 137 -19.68 27.94 -8.67
N ILE A 138 -19.39 28.90 -9.54
CA ILE A 138 -20.43 29.67 -10.27
C ILE A 138 -21.11 28.81 -11.35
N LYS A 139 -20.38 27.89 -11.98
CA LYS A 139 -20.88 27.05 -13.08
C LYS A 139 -21.84 25.94 -12.61
N ASN A 140 -21.68 25.44 -11.38
CA ASN A 140 -22.52 24.41 -10.78
C ASN A 140 -23.49 25.04 -9.77
N SER A 141 -24.66 25.49 -10.25
CA SER A 141 -25.66 26.30 -9.53
C SER A 141 -26.26 25.71 -8.24
N TYR A 142 -25.85 24.51 -7.82
CA TYR A 142 -26.32 23.82 -6.62
C TYR A 142 -25.28 23.71 -5.50
N SER A 143 -24.05 24.23 -5.67
CA SER A 143 -23.01 24.09 -4.64
C SER A 143 -22.03 25.26 -4.59
N ASN A 144 -22.25 26.23 -3.69
CA ASN A 144 -21.30 26.64 -2.63
C ASN A 144 -21.71 27.98 -1.97
N SER A 145 -22.37 27.90 -0.81
CA SER A 145 -22.55 29.06 0.08
C SER A 145 -21.44 29.14 1.13
N THR A 146 -20.99 28.02 1.74
CA THR A 146 -20.22 28.06 2.99
C THR A 146 -18.79 28.61 2.87
N ILE A 147 -17.93 28.10 1.98
CA ILE A 147 -16.54 28.60 1.88
C ILE A 147 -16.52 30.06 1.37
N SER A 148 -17.40 30.39 0.43
CA SER A 148 -17.58 31.76 -0.06
C SER A 148 -18.12 32.70 1.03
N GLU A 149 -19.03 32.23 1.89
CA GLU A 149 -19.51 32.95 3.07
C GLU A 149 -18.42 33.09 4.12
N MET A 150 -17.61 32.06 4.37
CA MET A 150 -16.46 32.12 5.28
C MET A 150 -15.45 33.17 4.83
N ALA A 151 -15.17 33.24 3.53
CA ALA A 151 -14.31 34.27 2.97
C ALA A 151 -14.93 35.67 3.11
N LYS A 152 -16.25 35.83 2.93
CA LYS A 152 -16.96 37.10 3.16
C LYS A 152 -16.94 37.50 4.65
N ASN A 153 -17.14 36.55 5.55
CA ASN A 153 -17.20 36.74 6.99
C ASN A 153 -15.81 36.85 7.64
N ARG A 154 -14.75 36.52 6.89
CA ARG A 154 -13.35 36.52 7.35
C ARG A 154 -13.06 35.47 8.43
N ASP A 155 -13.73 34.32 8.34
CA ASP A 155 -13.65 33.26 9.35
C ASP A 155 -12.25 32.61 9.40
N VAL A 156 -11.57 32.54 8.25
CA VAL A 156 -10.18 32.09 8.19
C VAL A 156 -9.26 33.30 8.44
N HIS A 157 -8.89 33.48 9.71
CA HIS A 157 -7.99 34.50 10.20
C HIS A 157 -6.68 33.88 10.70
N ILE A 158 -5.57 34.48 10.33
CA ILE A 158 -4.22 34.07 10.73
C ILE A 158 -3.56 35.25 11.44
N ASN A 159 -3.03 34.99 12.62
CA ASN A 159 -2.26 35.94 13.39
C ASN A 159 -0.79 35.52 13.40
N ILE A 160 0.13 36.48 13.29
CA ILE A 160 1.58 36.25 13.24
C ILE A 160 2.29 37.32 14.07
N ASP A 161 3.16 36.89 15.00
CA ASP A 161 3.94 37.78 15.87
C ASP A 161 5.35 38.09 15.33
N GLU A 162 6.12 38.92 16.03
CA GLU A 162 7.48 39.29 15.62
C GLU A 162 8.50 38.14 15.62
N LYS A 163 8.19 37.04 16.30
CA LYS A 163 9.05 35.85 16.36
C LYS A 163 8.68 34.83 15.29
N GLY A 164 7.67 35.14 14.47
CA GLY A 164 7.13 34.22 13.47
C GLY A 164 6.31 33.09 14.08
N ASN A 165 5.84 33.23 15.33
CA ASN A 165 4.79 32.35 15.83
C ASN A 165 3.48 32.73 15.15
N PHE A 166 2.70 31.74 14.79
CA PHE A 166 1.41 31.94 14.14
C PHE A 166 0.29 31.17 14.83
N SER A 167 -0.93 31.67 14.67
CA SER A 167 -2.17 30.96 14.99
C SER A 167 -3.19 31.13 13.88
N ILE A 168 -4.07 30.14 13.72
CA ILE A 168 -5.18 30.19 12.78
C ILE A 168 -6.47 30.01 13.57
N SER A 169 -7.41 30.92 13.37
CA SER A 169 -8.74 30.84 13.98
C SER A 169 -9.45 29.54 13.60
N ASP A 170 -10.30 29.03 14.50
CA ASP A 170 -11.12 27.86 14.25
C ASP A 170 -12.01 28.08 13.02
N PHE A 171 -12.07 27.08 12.14
CA PHE A 171 -12.94 27.14 10.98
C PHE A 171 -13.52 25.77 10.63
N THR A 172 -14.75 25.77 10.10
CA THR A 172 -15.42 24.60 9.57
C THR A 172 -15.95 24.93 8.19
N PHE A 173 -15.72 24.06 7.22
CA PHE A 173 -16.29 24.22 5.90
C PHE A 173 -16.92 22.94 5.36
N ILE A 174 -17.87 23.12 4.44
CA ILE A 174 -18.54 22.05 3.72
C ILE A 174 -18.02 22.04 2.28
N SER A 175 -17.49 20.90 1.82
CA SER A 175 -17.01 20.72 0.46
C SER A 175 -18.14 20.29 -0.48
N GLN A 176 -18.05 20.71 -1.76
CA GLN A 176 -19.03 20.39 -2.82
C GLN A 176 -19.23 18.87 -3.03
N ASN A 177 -18.22 18.05 -2.71
CA ASN A 177 -18.26 16.59 -2.89
C ASN A 177 -18.41 15.87 -1.52
N ASN A 178 -19.38 16.33 -0.73
CA ASN A 178 -19.89 15.83 0.56
C ASN A 178 -18.86 15.52 1.63
N GLY A 179 -18.29 16.57 2.22
CA GLY A 179 -17.68 16.40 3.52
C GLY A 179 -17.69 17.67 4.36
N ILE A 180 -17.67 17.50 5.67
CA ILE A 180 -17.54 18.55 6.67
C ILE A 180 -16.12 18.45 7.23
N TYR A 181 -15.39 19.57 7.17
CA TYR A 181 -14.00 19.64 7.58
C TYR A 181 -13.89 20.69 8.67
N THR A 182 -13.47 20.30 9.87
CA THR A 182 -13.32 21.18 11.03
C THR A 182 -11.87 21.21 11.48
N PHE A 183 -11.36 22.42 11.71
CA PHE A 183 -10.00 22.70 12.15
C PHE A 183 -10.07 23.61 13.38
N ARG A 184 -9.41 23.25 14.48
CA ARG A 184 -9.38 24.10 15.68
C ARG A 184 -8.01 24.25 16.31
N GLY A 185 -7.74 25.45 16.80
CA GLY A 185 -6.60 25.78 17.66
C GLY A 185 -5.22 25.64 17.01
N ILE A 186 -5.14 25.74 15.68
CA ILE A 186 -3.88 25.58 14.96
C ILE A 186 -2.92 26.69 15.36
N LYS A 187 -1.71 26.31 15.75
CA LYS A 187 -0.65 27.25 16.11
C LYS A 187 0.72 26.65 15.79
N GLY A 188 1.72 27.49 15.62
CA GLY A 188 3.06 27.02 15.34
C GLY A 188 4.10 28.12 15.28
N ASN A 189 5.28 27.75 14.81
CA ASN A 189 6.40 28.63 14.51
C ASN A 189 7.24 28.03 13.38
N GLN A 190 8.42 28.59 13.13
CA GLN A 190 9.33 28.14 12.08
C GLN A 190 9.71 26.64 12.12
N ASN A 191 9.66 26.00 13.30
CA ASN A 191 10.16 24.65 13.52
C ASN A 191 9.09 23.68 14.03
N SER A 192 7.87 24.14 14.31
CA SER A 192 6.84 23.30 14.91
C SER A 192 5.43 23.76 14.60
N ILE A 193 4.50 22.82 14.59
CA ILE A 193 3.06 23.07 14.47
C ILE A 193 2.31 22.17 15.44
N THR A 194 1.24 22.70 16.03
CA THR A 194 0.31 21.98 16.88
C THR A 194 -1.09 22.17 16.32
N ILE A 195 -1.82 21.08 16.19
CA ILE A 195 -3.22 21.06 15.76
C ILE A 195 -4.00 20.28 16.82
N PRO A 196 -4.65 20.98 17.76
CA PRO A 196 -5.45 20.35 18.83
C PRO A 196 -6.57 19.45 18.31
N PHE A 197 -7.23 19.82 17.22
CA PHE A 197 -8.40 19.08 16.72
C PHE A 197 -8.58 19.22 15.20
N LEU A 198 -8.71 18.07 14.53
CA LEU A 198 -9.21 17.93 13.16
C LEU A 198 -10.38 16.94 13.15
N ASP A 199 -11.45 17.27 12.44
CA ASP A 199 -12.56 16.36 12.17
C ASP A 199 -12.89 16.42 10.68
N PHE A 200 -12.88 15.24 10.05
CA PHE A 200 -13.21 15.05 8.65
C PHE A 200 -14.38 14.06 8.57
N GLU A 201 -15.56 14.58 8.25
CA GLU A 201 -16.72 13.76 7.88
C GLU A 201 -16.82 13.76 6.36
N ILE A 202 -16.77 12.60 5.71
CA ILE A 202 -16.63 12.43 4.27
C ILE A 202 -17.71 11.46 3.76
N GLY A 203 -18.24 11.72 2.57
CA GLY A 203 -19.37 10.99 2.01
C GLY A 203 -19.57 11.22 0.52
N ASN A 204 -20.32 10.32 -0.12
CA ASN A 204 -20.81 10.53 -1.50
C ASN A 204 -22.31 10.89 -1.56
N TYR A 205 -23.12 10.32 -0.67
CA TYR A 205 -24.55 10.61 -0.54
C TYR A 205 -24.95 10.80 0.93
N TYR A 206 -24.30 10.07 1.85
CA TYR A 206 -24.36 10.24 3.30
C TYR A 206 -22.94 10.43 3.84
N LEU A 207 -22.78 11.02 5.03
CA LEU A 207 -21.49 11.15 5.71
C LEU A 207 -21.09 9.78 6.26
N ASP A 208 -20.45 8.99 5.40
CA ASP A 208 -20.16 7.58 5.62
C ASP A 208 -18.88 7.38 6.42
N ASP A 209 -17.88 8.24 6.21
CA ASP A 209 -16.57 8.17 6.85
C ASP A 209 -16.37 9.33 7.83
N LYS A 210 -15.86 9.05 9.02
CA LYS A 210 -15.47 10.06 9.99
C LYS A 210 -14.05 9.80 10.46
N ILE A 211 -13.16 10.78 10.31
CA ILE A 211 -11.79 10.76 10.81
C ILE A 211 -11.62 11.92 11.79
N VAL A 212 -11.34 11.61 13.06
CA VAL A 212 -11.04 12.59 14.10
C VAL A 212 -9.59 12.43 14.54
N LEU A 213 -8.85 13.53 14.55
CA LEU A 213 -7.46 13.59 15.02
C LEU A 213 -7.36 14.64 16.12
N GLU A 214 -6.78 14.27 17.26
CA GLU A 214 -6.62 15.15 18.41
C GLU A 214 -5.15 15.25 18.81
N ASN A 215 -4.74 16.45 19.24
CA ASN A 215 -3.42 16.75 19.76
C ASN A 215 -2.28 16.34 18.79
N ILE A 216 -2.37 16.77 17.53
CA ILE A 216 -1.30 16.60 16.56
C ILE A 216 -0.17 17.57 16.90
N TYR A 217 1.05 17.06 16.96
CA TYR A 217 2.26 17.87 17.13
C TYR A 217 3.30 17.44 16.10
N PHE A 218 3.85 18.40 15.38
CA PHE A 218 5.00 18.19 14.52
C PHE A 218 6.11 19.16 14.90
N SER A 219 7.35 18.66 14.91
CA SER A 219 8.55 19.50 15.02
C SER A 219 9.70 18.98 14.19
N TYR A 220 10.54 19.90 13.75
CA TYR A 220 11.77 19.65 13.02
C TYR A 220 12.86 20.57 13.55
N ASN A 221 14.04 20.02 13.82
CA ASN A 221 15.21 20.79 14.21
C ASN A 221 16.45 20.25 13.50
N GLU A 222 17.27 21.17 13.00
CA GLU A 222 18.56 20.87 12.39
C GLU A 222 19.63 21.69 13.12
N ASP A 223 20.65 21.02 13.67
CA ASP A 223 21.74 21.67 14.38
C ASP A 223 22.92 22.02 13.47
N LYS A 224 23.94 22.68 14.04
CA LYS A 224 25.15 23.09 13.29
C LYS A 224 25.98 21.92 12.75
N ASN A 225 25.80 20.72 13.29
CA ASN A 225 26.48 19.50 12.85
C ASN A 225 25.63 18.72 11.84
N LYS A 226 24.58 19.34 11.28
CA LYS A 226 23.59 18.70 10.40
C LYS A 226 22.91 17.50 11.06
N LYS A 227 22.81 17.49 12.38
CA LYS A 227 21.94 16.55 13.08
C LYS A 227 20.51 17.01 12.90
N ILE A 228 19.68 16.13 12.37
CA ILE A 228 18.26 16.35 12.15
C ILE A 228 17.49 15.55 13.19
N ASP A 229 16.64 16.23 13.95
CA ASP A 229 15.67 15.61 14.85
C ASP A 229 14.26 16.03 14.41
N SER A 230 13.38 15.04 14.18
CA SER A 230 11.98 15.27 13.81
C SER A 230 11.04 14.49 14.73
N LYS A 231 9.89 15.08 15.03
CA LYS A 231 8.83 14.44 15.81
C LYS A 231 7.49 14.67 15.14
N PHE A 232 6.68 13.63 15.05
CA PHE A 232 5.30 13.67 14.64
C PHE A 232 4.47 12.83 15.59
N ASP A 233 3.65 13.49 16.40
CA ASP A 233 2.83 12.87 17.44
C ASP A 233 1.35 13.13 17.17
N ILE A 234 0.49 12.15 17.43
CA ILE A 234 -0.97 12.26 17.43
C ILE A 234 -1.48 11.65 18.73
N GLY A 235 -2.15 12.44 19.56
CA GLY A 235 -2.69 11.95 20.84
C GLY A 235 -3.83 10.93 20.66
N SER A 236 -4.68 11.13 19.66
CA SER A 236 -5.83 10.26 19.37
C SER A 236 -6.16 10.36 17.87
N LEU A 237 -6.22 9.21 17.19
CA LEU A 237 -6.69 9.08 15.82
C LEU A 237 -7.86 8.11 15.83
N LYS A 238 -9.04 8.58 15.43
CA LYS A 238 -10.24 7.76 15.35
C LYS A 238 -10.80 7.80 13.94
N TYR A 239 -11.04 6.64 13.37
CA TYR A 239 -11.77 6.47 12.14
C TYR A 239 -13.01 5.63 12.39
N LYS A 240 -14.12 6.02 11.78
CA LYS A 240 -15.38 5.28 11.81
C LYS A 240 -16.05 5.35 10.44
N ASN A 241 -16.44 4.20 9.91
CA ASN A 241 -17.33 4.12 8.76
C ASN A 241 -18.72 3.66 9.21
N VAL A 242 -19.74 4.46 8.89
CA VAL A 242 -21.14 4.25 9.31
C VAL A 242 -21.81 3.11 8.54
N TYR A 243 -21.40 2.86 7.29
CA TYR A 243 -22.02 1.85 6.43
C TYR A 243 -21.36 0.47 6.58
N LEU A 244 -20.03 0.43 6.54
CA LEU A 244 -19.22 -0.79 6.72
C LEU A 244 -19.03 -1.16 8.19
N LEU A 245 -19.47 -0.30 9.12
CA LEU A 245 -19.32 -0.48 10.58
C LEU A 245 -17.89 -0.84 11.01
N ASN A 246 -16.92 -0.24 10.32
CA ASN A 246 -15.50 -0.36 10.61
C ASN A 246 -15.07 0.79 11.52
N GLU A 247 -14.38 0.47 12.59
CA GLU A 247 -13.81 1.43 13.53
C GLU A 247 -12.32 1.16 13.70
N TYR A 248 -11.54 2.22 13.75
CA TYR A 248 -10.09 2.18 13.95
C TYR A 248 -9.69 3.30 14.91
N ASP A 249 -8.97 2.98 15.97
CA ASP A 249 -8.52 3.94 16.98
C ASP A 249 -7.01 3.73 17.24
N ILE A 250 -6.21 4.79 17.19
CA ILE A 250 -4.84 4.80 17.70
C ILE A 250 -4.74 5.85 18.80
N LYS A 251 -4.22 5.45 19.96
CA LYS A 251 -3.87 6.36 21.05
C LYS A 251 -2.37 6.59 21.11
N ASN A 252 -1.99 7.85 21.24
CA ASN A 252 -0.63 8.33 21.45
C ASN A 252 0.36 7.78 20.40
N LEU A 253 0.01 7.89 19.12
CA LEU A 253 0.95 7.62 18.03
C LEU A 253 2.11 8.63 18.11
N LYS A 254 3.34 8.14 18.11
CA LYS A 254 4.57 8.93 18.15
C LYS A 254 5.53 8.41 17.09
N VAL A 255 6.00 9.30 16.23
CA VAL A 255 7.01 9.01 15.20
C VAL A 255 8.17 9.96 15.43
N HIS A 256 9.25 9.47 16.03
CA HIS A 256 10.44 10.24 16.33
C HIS A 256 11.57 9.73 15.46
N SER A 257 12.23 10.62 14.74
CA SER A 257 13.39 10.27 13.90
C SER A 257 14.57 11.17 14.20
N SER A 258 15.75 10.60 14.23
CA SER A 258 17.03 11.29 14.34
C SER A 258 17.95 10.84 13.21
N SER A 259 18.69 11.77 12.62
CA SER A 259 19.76 11.43 11.68
C SER A 259 20.93 12.40 11.80
N VAL A 260 22.13 11.94 11.48
CA VAL A 260 23.35 12.72 11.52
C VAL A 260 24.32 12.20 10.47
N LEU A 261 25.05 13.11 9.84
CA LEU A 261 26.15 12.77 8.95
C LEU A 261 27.37 12.34 9.75
N ASN A 262 27.99 11.24 9.33
CA ASN A 262 29.19 10.67 9.92
C ASN A 262 30.22 10.40 8.80
N GLY A 263 30.94 11.43 8.39
CA GLY A 263 31.83 11.35 7.22
C GLY A 263 31.03 11.32 5.91
N ASP A 264 31.27 10.30 5.08
CA ASP A 264 30.52 10.05 3.84
C ASP A 264 29.25 9.20 4.05
N ASP A 265 28.93 8.87 5.31
CA ASP A 265 27.81 8.01 5.67
C ASP A 265 26.73 8.75 6.47
N LEU A 266 25.50 8.27 6.39
CA LEU A 266 24.38 8.69 7.22
C LEU A 266 24.12 7.65 8.32
N LYS A 267 23.95 8.14 9.55
CA LYS A 267 23.51 7.37 10.70
C LYS A 267 22.18 7.92 11.20
N GLY A 268 21.25 7.06 11.58
CA GLY A 268 19.99 7.51 12.14
C GLY A 268 19.11 6.39 12.64
N ASP A 269 18.02 6.79 13.26
CA ASP A 269 16.97 5.90 13.73
C ASP A 269 15.60 6.56 13.62
N THR A 270 14.59 5.75 13.36
CA THR A 270 13.18 6.12 13.36
C THR A 270 12.45 5.18 14.30
N LYS A 271 11.85 5.75 15.35
CA LYS A 271 10.98 5.04 16.28
C LYS A 271 9.52 5.44 16.03
N ILE A 272 8.70 4.45 15.70
CA ILE A 272 7.24 4.54 15.61
C ILE A 272 6.68 3.82 16.83
N SER A 273 5.81 4.45 17.59
CA SER A 273 5.19 3.81 18.77
C SER A 273 3.78 4.31 19.01
N PHE A 274 2.95 3.48 19.64
CA PHE A 274 1.61 3.84 20.09
C PHE A 274 1.26 3.09 21.38
N ASP A 275 0.43 3.71 22.21
CA ASP A 275 -0.01 3.12 23.48
C ASP A 275 -1.12 2.09 23.25
N GLU A 276 -1.99 2.34 22.27
CA GLU A 276 -3.10 1.46 21.92
C GLU A 276 -3.45 1.61 20.44
N LEU A 277 -3.69 0.49 19.75
CA LEU A 277 -4.28 0.41 18.41
C LEU A 277 -5.43 -0.56 18.48
N ASN A 278 -6.63 -0.09 18.17
CA ASN A 278 -7.84 -0.89 18.11
C ASN A 278 -8.39 -0.88 16.68
N PHE A 279 -8.76 -2.06 16.20
CA PHE A 279 -9.53 -2.23 14.99
C PHE A 279 -10.77 -3.03 15.33
N LYS A 280 -11.91 -2.64 14.78
CA LYS A 280 -13.19 -3.33 14.94
C LYS A 280 -13.94 -3.31 13.62
N ASN A 281 -14.42 -4.46 13.20
CA ASN A 281 -15.33 -4.65 12.07
C ASN A 281 -16.60 -5.30 12.62
N THR A 282 -17.75 -4.69 12.36
CA THR A 282 -19.04 -5.19 12.84
C THR A 282 -19.85 -5.74 11.67
N ASP A 283 -20.54 -6.85 11.87
CA ASP A 283 -21.48 -7.37 10.86
C ASP A 283 -22.65 -6.42 10.69
N TYR A 284 -22.93 -6.02 9.44
CA TYR A 284 -23.99 -5.06 9.15
C TYR A 284 -25.39 -5.57 9.54
N TYR A 285 -25.64 -6.87 9.41
CA TYR A 285 -26.96 -7.46 9.62
C TYR A 285 -27.17 -7.87 11.08
N THR A 286 -26.17 -8.48 11.72
CA THR A 286 -26.33 -8.93 13.12
C THR A 286 -25.96 -7.86 14.14
N LYS A 287 -25.18 -6.84 13.72
CA LYS A 287 -24.55 -5.82 14.59
C LYS A 287 -23.59 -6.40 15.63
N ASP A 288 -23.16 -7.65 15.46
CA ASP A 288 -22.14 -8.26 16.29
C ASP A 288 -20.74 -7.98 15.74
N ASP A 289 -19.75 -7.90 16.62
CA ASP A 289 -18.36 -7.73 16.23
C ASP A 289 -17.92 -8.96 15.42
N LYS A 290 -17.59 -8.74 14.14
CA LYS A 290 -17.06 -9.76 13.24
C LYS A 290 -15.61 -10.03 13.60
N ASN A 291 -14.79 -8.98 13.56
CA ASN A 291 -13.36 -9.01 13.86
C ASN A 291 -13.00 -7.84 14.77
N SER A 292 -12.23 -8.08 15.82
CA SER A 292 -11.64 -7.01 16.63
C SER A 292 -10.21 -7.34 16.99
N THR A 293 -9.33 -6.34 16.95
CA THR A 293 -7.91 -6.48 17.26
C THR A 293 -7.49 -5.32 18.13
N SER A 294 -6.83 -5.58 19.25
CA SER A 294 -6.28 -4.56 20.15
C SER A 294 -4.80 -4.84 20.40
N LEU A 295 -3.94 -3.91 20.03
CA LEU A 295 -2.50 -3.93 20.32
C LEU A 295 -2.18 -2.80 21.29
N LYS A 296 -1.30 -3.04 22.25
CA LYS A 296 -0.90 -2.04 23.25
C LYS A 296 0.61 -1.89 23.31
N ASN A 297 1.08 -0.72 23.76
CA ASN A 297 2.50 -0.45 24.02
C ASN A 297 3.44 -0.91 22.89
N THR A 298 3.03 -0.75 21.64
CA THR A 298 3.76 -1.30 20.50
C THR A 298 4.72 -0.26 19.96
N SER A 299 5.92 -0.70 19.57
CA SER A 299 6.93 0.13 18.97
C SER A 299 7.76 -0.61 17.91
N LEU A 300 8.06 0.10 16.84
CA LEU A 300 8.96 -0.30 15.77
C LEU A 300 10.11 0.70 15.74
N THR A 301 11.33 0.23 15.82
CA THR A 301 12.54 1.04 15.67
C THR A 301 13.31 0.55 14.46
N ILE A 302 13.54 1.45 13.51
CA ILE A 302 14.37 1.21 12.32
C ILE A 302 15.64 2.02 12.51
N ALA A 303 16.77 1.36 12.71
CA ALA A 303 18.06 2.00 12.90
C ALA A 303 18.99 1.65 11.74
N TYR A 304 19.78 2.62 11.28
CA TYR A 304 20.78 2.43 10.24
C TYR A 304 22.06 3.15 10.61
N ASP A 305 23.17 2.53 10.28
CA ASP A 305 24.51 3.11 10.35
C ASP A 305 25.22 2.83 9.03
N LYS A 306 26.22 3.63 8.68
CA LYS A 306 27.00 3.50 7.44
C LYS A 306 26.14 3.47 6.17
N LEU A 307 25.02 4.20 6.15
CA LEU A 307 24.22 4.32 4.94
C LEU A 307 24.97 5.25 3.97
N PRO A 308 25.41 4.79 2.78
CA PRO A 308 26.39 5.51 1.95
C PRO A 308 25.75 6.66 1.17
N TYR A 309 25.27 7.66 1.92
CA TYR A 309 24.75 8.91 1.43
C TYR A 309 25.51 10.05 2.07
N LYS A 310 25.97 10.98 1.24
CA LYS A 310 26.76 12.14 1.67
C LYS A 310 25.88 13.24 2.26
N GLU A 311 24.58 13.19 1.96
CA GLU A 311 23.58 14.14 2.40
C GLU A 311 22.24 13.42 2.65
N TYR A 312 21.48 13.85 3.67
CA TYR A 312 20.17 13.29 4.00
C TYR A 312 19.20 13.30 2.80
N LYS A 313 19.31 14.30 1.93
CA LYS A 313 18.49 14.42 0.73
C LYS A 313 18.71 13.30 -0.29
N GLU A 314 19.90 12.71 -0.35
CA GLU A 314 20.15 11.59 -1.25
C GLU A 314 19.34 10.36 -0.80
N PHE A 315 19.26 10.17 0.52
CA PHE A 315 18.39 9.17 1.14
C PHE A 315 16.91 9.44 0.85
N THR A 316 16.39 10.64 1.08
CA THR A 316 14.95 10.90 0.86
C THR A 316 14.54 10.83 -0.60
N LYS A 317 15.42 11.21 -1.54
CA LYS A 317 15.21 10.98 -2.98
C LYS A 317 15.16 9.50 -3.33
N SER A 318 15.98 8.68 -2.67
CA SER A 318 16.01 7.23 -2.92
C SER A 318 14.76 6.50 -2.46
N LEU A 319 14.00 7.07 -1.50
CA LEU A 319 12.70 6.55 -1.08
C LEU A 319 11.61 6.72 -2.16
N GLY A 320 11.89 7.43 -3.25
CA GLY A 320 11.03 7.42 -4.43
C GLY A 320 9.66 8.05 -4.21
N ILE A 321 9.57 9.24 -3.60
CA ILE A 321 8.29 9.97 -3.46
C ILE A 321 7.60 10.21 -4.83
N GLU A 322 8.38 10.22 -5.93
CA GLU A 322 7.87 10.27 -7.31
C GLU A 322 7.21 8.95 -7.81
N ALA A 323 7.35 7.83 -7.08
CA ALA A 323 7.01 6.48 -7.55
C ALA A 323 5.61 5.98 -7.16
N TYR A 324 4.76 6.77 -6.50
CA TYR A 324 3.41 6.34 -6.11
C TYR A 324 2.39 6.40 -7.27
N SER A 325 2.72 5.80 -8.42
CA SER A 325 1.73 5.22 -9.33
C SER A 325 1.41 3.80 -8.87
N LEU A 326 0.12 3.44 -8.83
CA LEU A 326 -0.32 2.08 -8.48
C LEU A 326 0.17 1.00 -9.48
N GLN A 327 0.87 1.40 -10.54
CA GLN A 327 1.53 0.51 -11.49
C GLN A 327 3.03 0.79 -11.50
N PRO A 328 3.89 -0.20 -11.19
CA PRO A 328 5.33 -0.07 -11.30
C PRO A 328 5.75 0.14 -12.77
N THR A 329 6.57 1.15 -13.05
CA THR A 329 7.19 1.33 -14.37
C THR A 329 8.59 0.70 -14.38
N ALA A 330 9.22 0.57 -15.55
CA ALA A 330 10.62 0.13 -15.63
C ALA A 330 11.58 1.05 -14.82
N ASN A 331 11.24 2.34 -14.73
CA ASN A 331 12.02 3.32 -13.98
C ASN A 331 11.88 3.12 -12.46
N THR A 332 10.68 2.84 -11.96
CA THR A 332 10.48 2.59 -10.52
C THR A 332 11.23 1.34 -10.07
N LYS A 333 11.18 0.24 -10.85
CA LYS A 333 11.93 -0.99 -10.57
C LYS A 333 13.44 -0.75 -10.46
N ASN A 334 13.99 0.12 -11.30
CA ASN A 334 15.42 0.44 -11.27
C ASN A 334 15.80 1.31 -10.07
N SER A 335 14.92 2.23 -9.67
CA SER A 335 15.11 3.05 -8.45
C SER A 335 15.03 2.18 -7.20
N ASP A 336 14.05 1.28 -7.11
CA ASP A 336 13.91 0.33 -6.01
C ASP A 336 15.16 -0.56 -5.89
N LYS A 337 15.68 -1.05 -7.02
CA LYS A 337 16.93 -1.82 -7.05
C LYS A 337 18.09 -1.06 -6.43
N LYS A 338 18.33 0.18 -6.88
CA LYS A 338 19.42 1.02 -6.35
C LYS A 338 19.24 1.31 -4.87
N PHE A 339 18.01 1.57 -4.43
CA PHE A 339 17.73 1.82 -3.02
C PHE A 339 18.07 0.61 -2.16
N ILE A 340 17.65 -0.60 -2.57
CA ILE A 340 17.99 -1.81 -1.83
C ILE A 340 19.49 -2.10 -1.87
N GLU A 341 20.17 -1.94 -3.02
CA GLU A 341 21.63 -2.04 -3.10
C GLU A 341 22.34 -1.10 -2.12
N VAL A 342 21.81 0.11 -1.93
CA VAL A 342 22.32 1.04 -0.91
C VAL A 342 22.03 0.55 0.51
N LEU A 343 20.82 0.06 0.78
CA LEU A 343 20.48 -0.48 2.10
C LEU A 343 21.36 -1.67 2.48
N THR A 344 21.69 -2.57 1.54
CA THR A 344 22.59 -3.72 1.80
C THR A 344 24.02 -3.32 2.19
N LYS A 345 24.45 -2.12 1.80
CA LYS A 345 25.75 -1.56 2.20
C LYS A 345 25.71 -0.94 3.60
N SER A 346 24.52 -0.68 4.13
CA SER A 346 24.33 -0.13 5.47
C SER A 346 24.26 -1.23 6.53
N ASP A 347 24.48 -0.87 7.78
CA ASP A 347 24.26 -1.74 8.95
C ASP A 347 22.79 -1.62 9.42
N LEU A 348 21.83 -1.81 8.49
CA LEU A 348 20.40 -1.70 8.75
C LEU A 348 19.94 -2.74 9.78
N THR A 349 19.37 -2.24 10.87
CA THR A 349 18.82 -3.01 11.97
C THR A 349 17.35 -2.62 12.18
N ILE A 350 16.46 -3.60 12.24
CA ILE A 350 15.04 -3.40 12.53
C ILE A 350 14.74 -4.09 13.86
N THR A 351 14.35 -3.30 14.85
CA THR A 351 13.89 -3.78 16.15
C THR A 351 12.38 -3.61 16.27
N ILE A 352 11.67 -4.67 16.61
CA ILE A 352 10.22 -4.68 16.78
C ILE A 352 9.92 -5.05 18.23
N ASN A 353 9.05 -4.31 18.90
CA ASN A 353 8.53 -4.68 20.22
C ASN A 353 7.03 -4.42 20.26
N GLY A 354 6.25 -5.34 20.81
CA GLY A 354 4.80 -5.16 20.93
C GLY A 354 4.21 -6.02 22.04
N GLU A 355 3.13 -5.54 22.63
CA GLU A 355 2.34 -6.29 23.59
C GLU A 355 0.87 -6.27 23.14
N SER A 356 0.15 -7.34 23.38
CA SER A 356 -1.26 -7.46 23.04
C SER A 356 -1.97 -8.20 24.16
N LYS A 357 -3.20 -7.75 24.45
CA LYS A 357 -4.10 -8.44 25.37
C LYS A 357 -5.37 -8.80 24.63
N ASP A 358 -5.87 -10.01 24.86
CA ASP A 358 -7.07 -10.55 24.24
C ASP A 358 -7.05 -10.42 22.71
N LEU A 359 -5.94 -10.82 22.08
CA LEU A 359 -5.81 -10.82 20.62
C LEU A 359 -6.81 -11.80 20.02
N ASN A 360 -7.77 -11.24 19.27
CA ASN A 360 -8.73 -11.98 18.48
C ASN A 360 -8.45 -11.78 16.98
N VAL A 361 -8.58 -12.85 16.20
CA VAL A 361 -8.57 -12.82 14.73
C VAL A 361 -9.72 -13.70 14.26
N ASP A 362 -10.62 -13.15 13.43
CA ASP A 362 -11.78 -13.89 12.87
C ASP A 362 -12.59 -14.68 13.92
N LYS A 363 -12.95 -14.03 15.04
CA LYS A 363 -13.64 -14.60 16.23
C LYS A 363 -12.88 -15.66 17.01
N ASN A 364 -11.65 -16.01 16.60
CA ASN A 364 -10.79 -16.87 17.39
C ASN A 364 -9.97 -16.01 18.34
N SER A 365 -10.27 -16.09 19.63
CA SER A 365 -9.34 -15.66 20.67
C SER A 365 -8.09 -16.54 20.56
N LEU A 366 -7.04 -15.94 19.99
CA LEU A 366 -5.76 -16.56 19.69
C LEU A 366 -4.84 -16.48 20.90
N TYR A 367 -4.70 -15.28 21.49
CA TYR A 367 -3.81 -15.03 22.62
C TYR A 367 -4.46 -14.11 23.65
N LYS A 368 -4.49 -14.52 24.91
CA LYS A 368 -4.95 -13.68 26.02
C LYS A 368 -3.89 -12.65 26.42
N ASP A 369 -2.63 -13.06 26.47
CA ASP A 369 -1.48 -12.17 26.59
C ASP A 369 -0.41 -12.59 25.57
N LEU A 370 0.07 -11.63 24.78
CA LEU A 370 1.14 -11.82 23.80
C LEU A 370 2.15 -10.69 23.94
N LYS A 371 3.43 -11.03 24.02
CA LYS A 371 4.55 -10.08 23.87
C LYS A 371 5.45 -10.54 22.73
N LEU A 372 5.85 -9.60 21.90
CA LEU A 372 6.77 -9.81 20.80
C LEU A 372 7.96 -8.88 21.00
N SER A 373 9.17 -9.41 20.90
CA SER A 373 10.37 -8.61 20.65
C SER A 373 11.15 -9.25 19.51
N GLY A 374 11.75 -8.46 18.65
CA GLY A 374 12.45 -8.95 17.47
C GLY A 374 13.58 -8.04 17.09
N ASN A 375 14.66 -8.63 16.58
CA ASN A 375 15.81 -7.96 16.01
C ASN A 375 16.15 -8.61 14.67
N LEU A 376 16.11 -7.81 13.61
CA LEU A 376 16.37 -8.22 12.24
C LEU A 376 17.55 -7.40 11.72
N ILE A 377 18.52 -8.08 11.11
CA ILE A 377 19.67 -7.43 10.46
C ILE A 377 19.64 -7.84 8.99
N LEU A 378 19.66 -6.85 8.10
CA LEU A 378 19.65 -7.08 6.66
C LEU A 378 20.89 -7.89 6.23
N ASN A 379 20.74 -8.76 5.23
CA ASN A 379 21.88 -9.44 4.62
C ASN A 379 22.59 -8.48 3.65
N LYS A 380 23.91 -8.32 3.82
CA LYS A 380 24.74 -7.48 2.94
C LYS A 380 24.85 -8.02 1.50
N ASN A 381 24.50 -9.27 1.29
CA ASN A 381 24.52 -9.94 -0.02
C ASN A 381 23.11 -10.08 -0.62
N LEU A 382 22.09 -9.39 -0.08
CA LEU A 382 20.74 -9.45 -0.62
C LEU A 382 20.72 -8.99 -2.09
N ASP A 383 20.26 -9.88 -2.96
CA ASP A 383 19.91 -9.59 -4.35
C ASP A 383 18.40 -9.75 -4.51
N LEU A 384 17.71 -8.63 -4.78
CA LEU A 384 16.26 -8.59 -4.96
C LEU A 384 15.71 -9.57 -6.00
N PHE A 385 16.53 -9.96 -6.98
CA PHE A 385 16.10 -10.84 -8.06
C PHE A 385 16.37 -12.31 -7.75
N ASN A 386 17.20 -12.60 -6.74
CA ASN A 386 17.67 -13.94 -6.39
C ASN A 386 17.40 -14.25 -4.91
N ILE A 387 16.14 -14.05 -4.50
CA ILE A 387 15.68 -14.39 -3.15
C ILE A 387 15.09 -15.81 -3.18
N HIS A 388 15.73 -16.75 -2.49
CA HIS A 388 15.25 -18.11 -2.36
C HIS A 388 14.76 -18.43 -0.94
N THR A 389 15.45 -17.94 0.09
CA THR A 389 15.11 -18.17 1.49
C THR A 389 15.18 -16.90 2.34
N LEU A 390 14.71 -16.96 3.58
CA LEU A 390 14.82 -15.87 4.54
C LEU A 390 16.28 -15.42 4.80
N ASN A 391 17.25 -16.33 4.68
CA ASN A 391 18.67 -16.03 4.86
C ASN A 391 19.21 -15.12 3.76
N ASP A 392 18.61 -15.12 2.56
CA ASP A 392 19.01 -14.22 1.49
C ASP A 392 18.62 -12.77 1.81
N ILE A 393 17.59 -12.58 2.64
CA ILE A 393 17.09 -11.27 3.09
C ILE A 393 17.77 -10.83 4.37
N PHE A 394 17.85 -11.70 5.38
CA PHE A 394 18.34 -11.36 6.72
C PHE A 394 19.58 -12.18 7.08
N SER A 395 20.63 -11.49 7.50
CA SER A 395 21.81 -12.12 8.08
C SER A 395 21.58 -12.52 9.54
N THR A 396 20.66 -11.84 10.23
CA THR A 396 20.19 -12.20 11.56
C THR A 396 18.69 -11.98 11.62
N LEU A 397 17.96 -12.99 12.06
CA LEU A 397 16.57 -12.86 12.49
C LEU A 397 16.47 -13.52 13.86
N LYS A 398 16.20 -12.71 14.88
CA LYS A 398 15.94 -13.16 16.25
C LYS A 398 14.62 -12.59 16.71
N ALA A 399 13.74 -13.42 17.24
CA ALA A 399 12.49 -12.96 17.84
C ALA A 399 12.19 -13.73 19.12
N ASN A 400 11.68 -13.06 20.14
CA ASN A 400 11.09 -13.67 21.31
C ASN A 400 9.60 -13.42 21.27
N ILE A 401 8.84 -14.49 21.42
CA ILE A 401 7.39 -14.47 21.54
C ILE A 401 7.05 -15.01 22.92
N GLU A 402 6.45 -14.20 23.78
CA GLU A 402 5.93 -14.63 25.07
C GLU A 402 4.40 -14.69 25.00
N VAL A 403 3.81 -15.83 25.38
CA VAL A 403 2.37 -16.10 25.26
C VAL A 403 1.85 -16.75 26.53
N ASP A 404 0.61 -16.46 26.92
CA ASP A 404 -0.03 -17.15 28.04
C ASP A 404 -0.24 -18.65 27.79
N LYS A 405 -0.23 -19.43 28.87
CA LYS A 405 -0.30 -20.90 28.82
C LYS A 405 -1.56 -21.44 28.15
N GLU A 406 -2.72 -20.84 28.43
CA GLU A 406 -4.03 -21.29 27.92
C GLU A 406 -4.09 -21.14 26.39
N SER A 407 -3.60 -20.02 25.88
CA SER A 407 -3.58 -19.71 24.45
C SER A 407 -2.59 -20.57 23.67
N ILE A 408 -1.50 -21.00 24.31
CA ILE A 408 -0.55 -21.96 23.73
C ILE A 408 -1.21 -23.31 23.51
N GLU A 409 -1.92 -23.83 24.50
CA GLU A 409 -2.61 -25.13 24.40
C GLU A 409 -3.58 -25.15 23.21
N LYS A 410 -4.28 -24.03 23.00
CA LYS A 410 -5.21 -23.86 21.88
C LYS A 410 -4.49 -23.70 20.53
N SER A 411 -3.41 -22.90 20.48
CA SER A 411 -2.66 -22.63 19.26
C SER A 411 -1.89 -23.86 18.76
N ILE A 412 -1.27 -24.64 19.67
CA ILE A 412 -0.52 -25.85 19.33
C ILE A 412 -1.40 -26.86 18.59
N GLN A 413 -2.68 -26.98 18.93
CA GLN A 413 -3.59 -27.94 18.29
C GLN A 413 -3.70 -27.76 16.77
N THR A 414 -3.45 -26.54 16.26
CA THR A 414 -3.53 -26.21 14.84
C THR A 414 -2.29 -26.59 14.02
N PHE A 415 -1.16 -26.89 14.67
CA PHE A 415 0.06 -27.32 13.99
C PHE A 415 0.02 -28.83 13.64
N ASP A 416 0.79 -29.25 12.62
CA ASP A 416 0.98 -30.67 12.35
C ASP A 416 1.78 -31.37 13.46
N GLU A 417 1.65 -32.70 13.56
CA GLU A 417 2.26 -33.50 14.62
C GLU A 417 3.80 -33.42 14.61
N GLU A 418 4.42 -33.18 13.46
CA GLU A 418 5.88 -33.04 13.36
C GLU A 418 6.36 -31.72 13.99
N LEU A 419 5.68 -30.61 13.70
CA LEU A 419 5.95 -29.30 14.27
C LEU A 419 5.60 -29.25 15.76
N LYS A 420 4.46 -29.82 16.17
CA LYS A 420 4.07 -29.96 17.59
C LYS A 420 5.16 -30.60 18.43
N GLY A 421 5.76 -31.70 17.95
CA GLY A 421 6.82 -32.40 18.68
C GLY A 421 8.14 -31.61 18.80
N LYS A 422 8.36 -30.61 17.94
CA LYS A 422 9.60 -29.80 17.91
C LYS A 422 9.45 -28.46 18.63
N LEU A 423 8.23 -27.93 18.76
CA LEU A 423 7.96 -26.69 19.48
C LEU A 423 8.01 -26.93 21.00
N LYS A 424 9.12 -26.53 21.62
CA LYS A 424 9.24 -26.54 23.08
C LYS A 424 9.08 -25.13 23.62
N PHE A 425 8.17 -24.96 24.57
CA PHE A 425 7.91 -23.69 25.24
C PHE A 425 8.68 -23.63 26.55
N GLU A 426 9.49 -22.59 26.74
CA GLU A 426 10.21 -22.35 27.99
C GLU A 426 9.40 -21.44 28.91
N ASN A 427 9.68 -21.42 30.21
CA ASN A 427 9.08 -20.40 31.09
C ASN A 427 9.65 -19.03 30.72
N ALA A 428 8.78 -18.03 30.57
CA ALA A 428 9.22 -16.65 30.52
C ALA A 428 9.61 -16.16 31.93
N ASN A 429 10.10 -14.93 32.03
CA ASN A 429 10.36 -14.29 33.33
C ASN A 429 9.07 -14.09 34.13
N ASP A 430 7.93 -13.90 33.45
CA ASP A 430 6.60 -13.98 34.05
C ASP A 430 6.14 -15.44 34.06
N GLU A 431 5.89 -16.00 35.24
CA GLU A 431 5.50 -17.41 35.40
C GLU A 431 4.19 -17.78 34.70
N ASN A 432 3.36 -16.78 34.33
CA ASN A 432 2.11 -16.99 33.58
C ASN A 432 2.32 -17.07 32.08
N LEU A 433 3.48 -16.65 31.58
CA LEU A 433 3.83 -16.65 30.17
C LEU A 433 4.84 -17.77 29.86
N LYS A 434 4.79 -18.26 28.64
CA LYS A 434 5.84 -19.11 28.06
C LYS A 434 6.51 -18.39 26.92
N LYS A 435 7.79 -18.68 26.73
CA LYS A 435 8.64 -18.06 25.72
C LYS A 435 8.96 -19.03 24.58
N LEU A 436 8.90 -18.50 23.36
CA LEU A 436 9.49 -19.04 22.15
C LEU A 436 10.55 -18.07 21.64
N GLU A 437 11.81 -18.48 21.70
CA GLU A 437 12.94 -17.79 21.07
C GLU A 437 13.16 -18.38 19.68
N ILE A 438 12.92 -17.56 18.65
CA ILE A 438 13.09 -17.90 17.25
C ILE A 438 14.41 -17.30 16.78
N GLU A 439 15.27 -18.11 16.18
CA GLU A 439 16.54 -17.67 15.60
C GLU A 439 16.75 -18.30 14.22
N LEU A 440 16.99 -17.48 13.20
CA LEU A 440 17.41 -17.95 11.89
C LEU A 440 18.94 -18.15 11.89
N LYS A 441 19.37 -19.38 11.58
CA LYS A 441 20.77 -19.76 11.38
C LYS A 441 20.99 -20.21 9.94
N GLU A 442 22.24 -20.48 9.58
CA GLU A 442 22.62 -20.83 8.21
C GLU A 442 21.89 -22.07 7.66
N ASP A 443 21.61 -23.05 8.51
CA ASP A 443 21.02 -24.35 8.17
C ASP A 443 19.50 -24.42 8.42
N GLY A 444 18.88 -23.39 9.01
CA GLY A 444 17.45 -23.33 9.21
C GLY A 444 16.98 -22.42 10.35
N LEU A 445 15.70 -22.59 10.73
CA LEU A 445 15.03 -21.86 11.79
C LEU A 445 15.06 -22.68 13.07
N TYR A 446 15.56 -22.07 14.13
CA TYR A 446 15.62 -22.63 15.46
C TYR A 446 14.51 -22.04 16.32
N VAL A 447 13.89 -22.87 17.15
CA VAL A 447 12.98 -22.47 18.22
C VAL A 447 13.54 -23.00 19.54
N ASN A 448 13.83 -22.11 20.48
CA ASN A 448 14.47 -22.41 21.77
C ASN A 448 15.71 -23.33 21.58
N ASN A 449 16.61 -22.92 20.68
CA ASN A 449 17.83 -23.65 20.31
C ASN A 449 17.63 -25.04 19.68
N ILE A 450 16.42 -25.40 19.26
CA ILE A 450 16.14 -26.64 18.53
C ILE A 450 15.87 -26.30 17.06
N LEU A 451 16.59 -26.95 16.14
CA LEU A 451 16.33 -26.83 14.70
C LEU A 451 14.91 -27.35 14.38
N THR A 452 13.98 -26.44 14.14
CA THR A 452 12.57 -26.76 13.90
C THR A 452 12.28 -26.93 12.40
N LEU A 453 12.82 -26.01 11.58
CA LEU A 453 12.66 -26.02 10.12
C LEU A 453 14.04 -25.92 9.45
N LYS A 454 14.36 -26.87 8.57
CA LYS A 454 15.60 -26.83 7.78
C LYS A 454 15.50 -25.79 6.67
N LYS A 455 16.65 -25.27 6.20
CA LYS A 455 16.75 -24.25 5.13
C LYS A 455 15.95 -24.61 3.87
N ASP A 456 15.92 -25.87 3.45
CA ASP A 456 15.17 -26.33 2.27
C ASP A 456 13.65 -26.18 2.41
N LYS A 457 13.16 -26.14 3.65
CA LYS A 457 11.75 -25.89 4.01
C LYS A 457 11.42 -24.40 4.19
N LEU A 458 12.44 -23.53 4.23
CA LEU A 458 12.30 -22.07 4.36
C LEU A 458 12.33 -21.36 3.00
N LYS A 459 12.03 -22.07 1.91
CA LYS A 459 11.97 -21.48 0.58
C LYS A 459 10.76 -20.55 0.48
N LEU A 460 11.00 -19.30 0.11
CA LEU A 460 9.96 -18.28 -0.05
C LEU A 460 9.10 -18.51 -1.29
N TYR A 461 9.66 -19.19 -2.30
CA TYR A 461 8.95 -19.61 -3.51
C TYR A 461 9.00 -21.13 -3.63
N SER A 462 7.84 -21.78 -3.75
CA SER A 462 7.77 -23.21 -4.04
C SER A 462 8.10 -23.46 -5.51
N ASN A 463 8.93 -24.46 -5.79
CA ASN A 463 9.17 -24.93 -7.16
C ASN A 463 7.93 -25.63 -7.77
N ASN A 464 6.95 -25.95 -6.92
CA ASN A 464 5.68 -26.55 -7.29
C ASN A 464 4.60 -25.49 -7.11
N TYR A 465 3.96 -25.12 -8.21
CA TYR A 465 2.87 -24.16 -8.22
C TYR A 465 1.57 -24.93 -8.37
N ASN A 466 0.72 -24.86 -7.34
CA ASN A 466 -0.67 -25.30 -7.44
C ASN A 466 -1.50 -24.13 -7.96
N SER A 467 -2.40 -24.38 -8.92
CA SER A 467 -3.31 -23.35 -9.39
C SER A 467 -4.17 -22.83 -8.22
N TYR A 468 -4.33 -21.51 -8.13
CA TYR A 468 -5.41 -20.90 -7.35
C TYR A 468 -6.74 -21.50 -7.83
N GLY A 469 -7.30 -22.43 -7.06
CA GLY A 469 -8.70 -22.81 -7.19
C GLY A 469 -9.52 -21.61 -6.71
N TYR A 470 -10.13 -20.88 -7.63
CA TYR A 470 -11.29 -20.08 -7.27
C TYR A 470 -12.36 -21.08 -6.83
N ASN A 471 -12.52 -21.27 -5.52
CA ASN A 471 -13.62 -22.03 -4.94
C ASN A 471 -14.93 -21.28 -5.19
N ASP A 472 -15.38 -21.23 -6.44
CA ASP A 472 -16.73 -20.81 -6.80
C ASP A 472 -17.57 -22.08 -6.92
N THR A 473 -18.06 -22.56 -5.78
CA THR A 473 -19.16 -23.53 -5.74
C THR A 473 -20.43 -22.86 -6.26
N TYR A 474 -20.58 -22.74 -7.57
CA TYR A 474 -21.87 -22.43 -8.18
C TYR A 474 -22.72 -23.70 -8.17
N SER A 475 -23.78 -23.70 -7.35
CA SER A 475 -24.81 -24.73 -7.36
C SER A 475 -25.48 -24.79 -8.73
N SER A 476 -25.34 -25.91 -9.44
CA SER A 476 -26.04 -26.16 -10.71
C SER A 476 -27.53 -26.42 -10.49
N TYR A 477 -28.38 -25.86 -11.35
CA TYR A 477 -29.85 -26.01 -11.36
C TYR A 477 -30.37 -27.40 -11.79
N ASP A 478 -29.50 -28.43 -11.86
CA ASP A 478 -29.84 -29.79 -12.32
C ASP A 478 -29.47 -30.90 -11.30
N GLY A 479 -29.13 -30.55 -10.05
CA GLY A 479 -28.89 -31.56 -9.00
C GLY A 479 -27.71 -32.52 -9.23
N LYS A 480 -26.85 -32.25 -10.23
CA LYS A 480 -25.61 -32.99 -10.52
C LYS A 480 -24.42 -32.17 -10.03
N GLU A 481 -23.79 -32.58 -8.94
CA GLU A 481 -22.58 -31.94 -8.38
C GLU A 481 -21.41 -32.02 -9.38
N SER A 482 -21.24 -31.00 -10.22
CA SER A 482 -20.03 -30.81 -11.02
C SER A 482 -19.33 -29.55 -10.54
N ASN A 483 -18.13 -29.69 -9.97
CA ASN A 483 -17.29 -28.57 -9.54
C ASN A 483 -16.30 -28.23 -10.66
N ILE A 484 -16.06 -26.95 -10.95
CA ILE A 484 -15.02 -26.51 -11.89
C ILE A 484 -13.61 -26.96 -11.47
N ASP A 485 -13.42 -27.31 -10.19
CA ASP A 485 -12.18 -27.90 -9.66
C ASP A 485 -11.99 -29.38 -9.98
N ASN A 486 -13.01 -30.05 -10.52
CA ASN A 486 -12.89 -31.42 -11.00
C ASN A 486 -11.82 -31.53 -12.10
N VAL A 487 -11.54 -30.44 -12.83
CA VAL A 487 -10.37 -30.30 -13.70
C VAL A 487 -9.34 -29.35 -13.09
N SER A 488 -8.11 -29.84 -12.98
CA SER A 488 -7.01 -29.09 -12.36
C SER A 488 -5.71 -29.27 -13.13
N TYR A 489 -4.77 -28.37 -12.87
CA TYR A 489 -3.41 -28.47 -13.38
C TYR A 489 -2.39 -28.06 -12.32
N SER A 490 -1.19 -28.59 -12.43
CA SER A 490 -0.01 -28.15 -11.70
C SER A 490 1.16 -28.09 -12.67
N TYR A 491 2.20 -27.33 -12.33
CA TYR A 491 3.37 -27.24 -13.19
C TYR A 491 4.67 -27.14 -12.40
N GLU A 492 5.74 -27.61 -13.03
CA GLU A 492 7.11 -27.54 -12.54
C GLU A 492 8.08 -27.21 -13.67
N LEU A 493 9.12 -26.44 -13.35
CA LEU A 493 10.20 -26.15 -14.30
C LEU A 493 11.29 -27.24 -14.19
N VAL A 494 11.21 -28.25 -15.06
CA VAL A 494 12.09 -29.43 -15.08
C VAL A 494 13.55 -29.03 -15.33
N SER A 495 13.79 -28.13 -16.28
CA SER A 495 15.10 -27.54 -16.57
C SER A 495 14.93 -26.12 -17.11
N PRO A 496 16.00 -25.31 -17.28
CA PRO A 496 15.87 -23.99 -17.91
C PRO A 496 15.11 -24.10 -19.23
N ASN A 497 14.02 -23.32 -19.35
CA ASN A 497 13.11 -23.31 -20.49
C ASN A 497 12.32 -24.62 -20.78
N LEU A 498 12.31 -25.61 -19.88
CA LEU A 498 11.47 -26.80 -20.02
C LEU A 498 10.45 -26.87 -18.89
N LEU A 499 9.19 -26.60 -19.23
CA LEU A 499 8.06 -26.60 -18.30
C LEU A 499 7.28 -27.91 -18.41
N ARG A 500 7.12 -28.65 -17.33
CA ARG A 500 6.16 -29.76 -17.25
C ARG A 500 4.86 -29.25 -16.67
N VAL A 501 3.76 -29.50 -17.38
CA VAL A 501 2.41 -29.23 -16.88
C VAL A 501 1.68 -30.57 -16.72
N ASN A 502 1.17 -30.83 -15.53
CA ASN A 502 0.36 -31.99 -15.20
C ASN A 502 -1.11 -31.57 -15.16
N PHE A 503 -1.98 -32.35 -15.78
CA PHE A 503 -3.41 -32.11 -15.85
C PHE A 503 -4.15 -33.29 -15.25
N LYS A 504 -5.21 -32.99 -14.50
CA LYS A 504 -5.99 -33.98 -13.77
C LYS A 504 -7.48 -33.76 -13.96
N TYR A 505 -8.23 -34.85 -14.03
CA TYR A 505 -9.69 -34.83 -14.07
C TYR A 505 -10.26 -35.94 -13.21
N LYS A 506 -11.16 -35.55 -12.31
CA LYS A 506 -11.96 -36.45 -11.49
C LYS A 506 -13.43 -36.21 -11.80
N THR A 507 -14.11 -37.24 -12.30
CA THR A 507 -15.55 -37.13 -12.63
C THR A 507 -16.40 -36.90 -11.37
N GLY A 508 -17.43 -36.06 -11.49
CA GLY A 508 -18.49 -35.91 -10.49
C GLY A 508 -19.63 -36.94 -10.64
N LEU A 509 -19.64 -37.74 -11.71
CA LEU A 509 -20.71 -38.70 -11.97
C LEU A 509 -20.76 -39.81 -10.90
N LYS A 510 -21.97 -40.35 -10.68
CA LYS A 510 -22.18 -41.47 -9.75
C LYS A 510 -21.66 -42.77 -10.34
N ASP A 511 -22.01 -43.04 -11.60
CA ASP A 511 -21.54 -44.16 -12.40
C ASP A 511 -20.94 -43.62 -13.71
N ILE A 512 -19.89 -44.25 -14.24
CA ILE A 512 -19.16 -43.77 -15.42
C ILE A 512 -18.89 -44.94 -16.38
N SER A 513 -18.88 -44.66 -17.69
CA SER A 513 -18.50 -45.63 -18.73
C SER A 513 -17.30 -45.19 -19.57
N SER A 514 -17.14 -43.89 -19.80
CA SER A 514 -16.06 -43.35 -20.60
C SER A 514 -15.80 -41.89 -20.26
N GLY A 515 -14.65 -41.37 -20.66
CA GLY A 515 -14.34 -39.96 -20.49
C GLY A 515 -12.89 -39.61 -20.77
N GLY A 516 -12.55 -38.34 -20.67
CA GLY A 516 -11.25 -37.82 -21.02
C GLY A 516 -11.00 -36.37 -20.63
N ILE A 517 -9.77 -35.95 -20.89
CA ILE A 517 -9.29 -34.57 -20.71
C ILE A 517 -8.83 -34.06 -22.06
N SER A 518 -9.29 -32.87 -22.44
CA SER A 518 -8.72 -32.13 -23.57
C SER A 518 -7.98 -30.90 -23.01
N VAL A 519 -6.70 -30.76 -23.38
CA VAL A 519 -5.89 -29.58 -23.08
C VAL A 519 -5.43 -28.94 -24.38
N SER A 520 -5.51 -27.62 -24.47
CA SER A 520 -5.08 -26.90 -25.66
C SER A 520 -4.35 -25.62 -25.34
N PHE A 521 -3.53 -25.18 -26.30
CA PHE A 521 -2.60 -24.07 -26.15
C PHE A 521 -2.83 -23.10 -27.32
N PRO A 522 -3.69 -22.08 -27.17
CA PRO A 522 -4.09 -21.20 -28.28
C PRO A 522 -2.93 -20.52 -29.01
N GLN A 523 -1.81 -20.33 -28.29
CA GLN A 523 -0.58 -19.73 -28.78
C GLN A 523 0.28 -20.67 -29.64
N LEU A 524 0.01 -21.98 -29.62
CA LEU A 524 0.80 -23.00 -30.31
C LEU A 524 0.02 -23.54 -31.51
N LYS A 525 0.64 -23.55 -32.70
CA LYS A 525 0.00 -24.09 -33.92
C LYS A 525 0.30 -25.57 -34.17
N ASP A 526 1.41 -26.07 -33.64
CA ASP A 526 1.89 -27.44 -33.82
C ASP A 526 2.55 -27.95 -32.53
N ASP A 527 3.05 -29.18 -32.57
CA ASP A 527 3.67 -29.89 -31.46
C ASP A 527 5.20 -29.72 -31.38
N THR A 528 5.81 -28.81 -32.15
CA THR A 528 7.28 -28.65 -32.18
C THR A 528 7.89 -28.30 -30.81
N ARG A 529 7.10 -27.64 -29.95
CA ARG A 529 7.48 -27.29 -28.58
C ARG A 529 7.16 -28.38 -27.56
N VAL A 530 6.42 -29.43 -27.94
CA VAL A 530 6.11 -30.57 -27.07
C VAL A 530 7.29 -31.54 -27.08
N LYS A 531 8.04 -31.59 -25.97
CA LYS A 531 9.21 -32.47 -25.82
C LYS A 531 8.85 -33.85 -25.30
N ALA A 532 7.80 -33.94 -24.48
CA ALA A 532 7.27 -35.22 -24.01
C ALA A 532 5.76 -35.09 -23.69
N LYS A 533 5.05 -36.22 -23.80
CA LYS A 533 3.67 -36.39 -23.33
C LYS A 533 3.61 -37.69 -22.55
N ASN A 534 3.17 -37.66 -21.29
CA ASN A 534 3.10 -38.85 -20.45
C ASN A 534 1.72 -38.99 -19.82
N THR A 535 1.28 -40.21 -19.60
CA THR A 535 0.07 -40.53 -18.85
C THR A 535 0.24 -41.90 -18.19
N LYS A 536 -0.41 -42.08 -17.03
CA LYS A 536 -0.53 -43.39 -16.37
C LYS A 536 -1.93 -43.97 -16.48
N THR A 537 -2.90 -43.17 -16.92
CA THR A 537 -4.33 -43.47 -16.78
C THR A 537 -5.08 -43.51 -18.11
N PHE A 538 -4.44 -43.08 -19.20
CA PHE A 538 -4.95 -43.20 -20.56
C PHE A 538 -4.12 -44.18 -21.39
N LYS A 539 -4.76 -44.92 -22.30
CA LYS A 539 -4.08 -45.86 -23.20
C LYS A 539 -3.18 -45.14 -24.21
N LYS A 540 -3.62 -43.98 -24.69
CA LYS A 540 -2.90 -43.11 -25.63
C LYS A 540 -3.26 -41.64 -25.40
N LEU A 541 -2.43 -40.75 -25.95
CA LEU A 541 -2.66 -39.32 -26.00
C LEU A 541 -2.63 -38.85 -27.46
N ASP A 542 -3.79 -38.46 -27.97
CA ASP A 542 -3.96 -37.94 -29.32
C ASP A 542 -3.53 -36.47 -29.37
N VAL A 543 -2.97 -36.05 -30.51
CA VAL A 543 -2.49 -34.68 -30.73
C VAL A 543 -3.09 -34.15 -32.00
N TYR A 544 -3.69 -32.98 -31.90
CA TYR A 544 -4.31 -32.28 -33.00
C TYR A 544 -3.63 -30.91 -33.16
N LYS A 545 -3.09 -30.68 -34.35
CA LYS A 545 -2.40 -29.45 -34.73
C LYS A 545 -3.36 -28.54 -35.49
N SER A 546 -2.95 -27.30 -35.71
CA SER A 546 -3.69 -26.41 -36.60
C SER A 546 -3.75 -27.01 -38.01
N GLY A 547 -4.95 -27.04 -38.60
CA GLY A 547 -5.22 -27.69 -39.87
C GLY A 547 -5.80 -29.11 -39.75
N ASP A 548 -5.64 -29.78 -38.62
CA ASP A 548 -6.21 -31.12 -38.40
C ASP A 548 -7.73 -31.07 -38.28
N THR A 549 -8.39 -32.18 -38.62
CA THR A 549 -9.84 -32.30 -38.48
C THR A 549 -10.21 -32.70 -37.06
N LEU A 550 -11.08 -31.91 -36.41
CA LEU A 550 -11.66 -32.18 -35.11
C LEU A 550 -13.16 -32.38 -35.24
N TYR A 551 -13.75 -33.33 -34.52
CA TYR A 551 -15.21 -33.43 -34.45
C TYR A 551 -15.74 -32.62 -33.27
N SER A 552 -16.72 -31.73 -33.48
CA SER A 552 -17.45 -31.08 -32.39
C SER A 552 -18.78 -31.78 -32.17
N GLY A 553 -18.98 -32.39 -31.00
CA GLY A 553 -20.26 -33.01 -30.62
C GLY A 553 -21.37 -31.98 -30.38
N LEU A 554 -21.03 -30.75 -29.98
CA LEU A 554 -21.99 -29.65 -29.83
C LEU A 554 -22.51 -29.15 -31.19
N LEU A 555 -21.61 -28.99 -32.17
CA LEU A 555 -21.98 -28.56 -33.52
C LEU A 555 -22.44 -29.72 -34.41
N LYS A 556 -22.17 -30.96 -34.02
CA LYS A 556 -22.41 -32.20 -34.79
C LYS A 556 -21.76 -32.18 -36.18
N GLN A 557 -20.56 -31.59 -36.27
CA GLN A 557 -19.82 -31.48 -37.53
C GLN A 557 -18.30 -31.54 -37.30
N ASN A 558 -17.58 -31.86 -38.36
CA ASN A 558 -16.13 -31.71 -38.42
C ASN A 558 -15.76 -30.24 -38.58
N ILE A 559 -14.73 -29.82 -37.86
CA ILE A 559 -14.14 -28.49 -37.91
C ILE A 559 -12.63 -28.60 -38.13
N THR A 560 -12.00 -27.51 -38.56
CA THR A 560 -10.55 -27.43 -38.70
C THR A 560 -9.94 -26.85 -37.42
N GLY A 561 -8.97 -27.56 -36.84
CA GLY A 561 -8.21 -27.11 -35.69
C GLY A 561 -7.48 -25.80 -35.97
N SER A 562 -7.59 -24.85 -35.05
CA SER A 562 -6.95 -23.54 -35.11
C SER A 562 -5.65 -23.46 -34.29
N TYR A 563 -5.47 -24.36 -33.33
CA TYR A 563 -4.31 -24.41 -32.44
C TYR A 563 -4.13 -25.81 -31.84
N LEU A 564 -2.96 -26.04 -31.23
CA LEU A 564 -2.55 -27.31 -30.64
C LEU A 564 -3.52 -27.75 -29.54
N MET A 565 -4.00 -28.98 -29.65
CA MET A 565 -4.78 -29.69 -28.62
C MET A 565 -4.19 -31.08 -28.40
N ILE A 566 -4.16 -31.51 -27.15
CA ILE A 566 -3.76 -32.85 -26.71
C ILE A 566 -4.94 -33.43 -25.93
N GLU A 567 -5.35 -34.63 -26.31
CA GLU A 567 -6.52 -35.30 -25.74
C GLU A 567 -6.15 -36.68 -25.22
N GLY A 568 -6.53 -36.95 -23.97
CA GLY A 568 -6.55 -38.30 -23.41
C GLY A 568 -7.99 -38.76 -23.26
N TRP A 569 -8.36 -39.84 -23.95
CA TRP A 569 -9.69 -40.44 -23.90
C TRP A 569 -9.60 -41.90 -23.45
N ASP A 570 -10.53 -42.31 -22.59
CA ASP A 570 -10.70 -43.69 -22.15
C ASP A 570 -12.15 -44.14 -22.39
N GLU A 571 -12.30 -45.09 -23.30
CA GLU A 571 -13.59 -45.69 -23.66
C GLU A 571 -14.11 -46.67 -22.60
N ASP A 572 -13.26 -47.10 -21.66
CA ASP A 572 -13.55 -48.11 -20.64
C ASP A 572 -13.36 -47.57 -19.20
N TRP A 573 -13.61 -46.27 -18.97
CA TRP A 573 -13.49 -45.68 -17.65
C TRP A 573 -14.69 -46.05 -16.78
N ASN A 574 -14.54 -47.11 -15.98
CA ASN A 574 -15.63 -47.69 -15.16
C ASN A 574 -15.50 -47.45 -13.64
N ASP A 575 -14.36 -46.91 -13.16
CA ASP A 575 -14.14 -46.59 -11.74
C ASP A 575 -13.96 -45.09 -11.52
N LYS A 576 -14.96 -44.46 -10.92
CA LYS A 576 -14.99 -43.02 -10.59
C LYS A 576 -13.91 -42.57 -9.59
N ASN A 577 -13.32 -43.50 -8.82
CA ASN A 577 -12.28 -43.16 -7.86
C ASN A 577 -10.91 -42.98 -8.53
N ILE A 578 -10.77 -43.42 -9.78
CA ILE A 578 -9.56 -43.21 -10.57
C ILE A 578 -9.60 -41.80 -11.16
N GLU A 579 -8.77 -40.91 -10.63
CA GLU A 579 -8.47 -39.63 -11.25
C GLU A 579 -7.66 -39.87 -12.52
N LYS A 580 -8.09 -39.26 -13.63
CA LYS A 580 -7.36 -39.32 -14.90
C LYS A 580 -6.32 -38.23 -14.93
N GLU A 581 -5.13 -38.55 -15.44
CA GLU A 581 -4.01 -37.62 -15.54
C GLU A 581 -3.22 -37.74 -16.86
N LEU A 582 -2.75 -36.61 -17.35
CA LEU A 582 -1.74 -36.51 -18.39
C LEU A 582 -0.75 -35.38 -18.07
N SER A 583 0.46 -35.47 -18.60
CA SER A 583 1.48 -34.44 -18.46
C SER A 583 2.12 -34.11 -19.80
N VAL A 584 2.51 -32.85 -19.97
CA VAL A 584 3.12 -32.32 -21.17
C VAL A 584 4.37 -31.52 -20.80
N ASP A 585 5.50 -31.88 -21.40
CA ASP A 585 6.76 -31.14 -21.27
C ASP A 585 6.89 -30.18 -22.45
N LEU A 586 6.91 -28.88 -22.18
CA LEU A 586 6.91 -27.80 -23.15
C LEU A 586 8.21 -27.00 -23.11
N ASP A 587 8.78 -26.75 -24.30
CA ASP A 587 9.87 -25.81 -24.50
C ASP A 587 9.35 -24.37 -24.58
N ILE A 588 9.65 -23.60 -23.54
CA ILE A 588 9.14 -22.26 -23.32
C ILE A 588 10.11 -21.14 -23.75
N THR A 589 11.23 -21.48 -24.42
CA THR A 589 12.35 -20.54 -24.68
C THR A 589 11.90 -19.18 -25.23
N ASP A 590 11.08 -19.17 -26.29
CA ASP A 590 10.62 -17.94 -26.97
C ASP A 590 9.12 -17.67 -26.79
N LEU A 591 8.47 -18.34 -25.85
CA LEU A 591 7.10 -17.98 -25.50
C LEU A 591 7.07 -16.61 -24.82
N ASN A 592 5.99 -15.87 -25.10
CA ASN A 592 5.65 -14.60 -24.45
C ASN A 592 5.57 -14.79 -22.92
N ASN A 593 5.37 -13.69 -22.18
CA ASN A 593 5.36 -13.71 -20.71
C ASN A 593 4.27 -14.61 -20.09
N VAL A 594 3.32 -15.13 -20.88
CA VAL A 594 2.23 -15.99 -20.39
C VAL A 594 2.03 -17.17 -21.35
N LEU A 595 1.94 -18.39 -20.80
CA LEU A 595 1.42 -19.58 -21.48
C LEU A 595 -0.05 -19.75 -21.12
N GLU A 596 -0.93 -19.57 -22.11
CA GLU A 596 -2.37 -19.78 -21.97
C GLU A 596 -2.71 -21.26 -22.18
N ILE A 597 -3.51 -21.82 -21.27
CA ILE A 597 -3.98 -23.20 -21.30
C ILE A 597 -5.49 -23.23 -21.24
N ASN A 598 -6.09 -23.93 -22.20
CA ASN A 598 -7.51 -24.23 -22.23
C ASN A 598 -7.72 -25.67 -21.80
N LEU A 599 -8.39 -25.87 -20.66
CA LEU A 599 -8.61 -27.18 -20.04
C LEU A 599 -10.09 -27.50 -19.96
N ARG A 600 -10.47 -28.71 -20.37
CA ARG A 600 -11.80 -29.28 -20.13
C ARG A 600 -11.75 -30.78 -19.85
N GLY A 601 -12.72 -31.25 -19.10
CA GLY A 601 -12.99 -32.66 -18.83
C GLY A 601 -14.37 -33.04 -19.36
N TYR A 602 -14.48 -34.25 -19.88
CA TYR A 602 -15.75 -34.80 -20.34
C TYR A 602 -15.87 -36.25 -19.89
N SER A 603 -17.01 -36.65 -19.34
CA SER A 603 -17.30 -38.05 -19.04
C SER A 603 -18.75 -38.40 -19.34
N THR A 604 -19.01 -39.67 -19.59
CA THR A 604 -20.34 -40.20 -19.90
C THR A 604 -20.74 -41.23 -18.86
N GLU A 605 -21.96 -41.13 -18.37
CA GLU A 605 -22.52 -42.06 -17.39
C GLU A 605 -22.73 -43.46 -18.00
N ALA A 606 -22.90 -44.48 -17.17
CA ALA A 606 -23.09 -45.87 -17.61
C ALA A 606 -24.30 -46.06 -18.56
N ASN A 607 -25.31 -45.19 -18.45
CA ASN A 607 -26.50 -45.22 -19.30
C ASN A 607 -26.25 -44.67 -20.72
N LYS A 608 -25.07 -44.08 -20.99
CA LYS A 608 -24.68 -43.47 -22.28
C LYS A 608 -25.53 -42.29 -22.76
N PHE A 609 -26.47 -41.80 -21.94
CA PHE A 609 -27.30 -40.64 -22.24
C PHE A 609 -26.87 -39.42 -21.43
N ASP A 610 -26.55 -39.64 -20.16
CA ASP A 610 -26.08 -38.59 -19.26
C ASP A 610 -24.57 -38.40 -19.41
N TYR A 611 -24.13 -37.15 -19.30
CA TYR A 611 -22.73 -36.77 -19.38
C TYR A 611 -22.40 -35.65 -18.40
N GLU A 612 -21.13 -35.55 -18.06
CA GLU A 612 -20.53 -34.41 -17.38
C GLU A 612 -19.58 -33.71 -18.35
N LEU A 613 -19.68 -32.39 -18.41
CA LEU A 613 -18.73 -31.51 -19.09
C LEU A 613 -18.26 -30.47 -18.09
N VAL A 614 -16.95 -30.38 -17.86
CA VAL A 614 -16.35 -29.47 -16.90
C VAL A 614 -15.32 -28.58 -17.59
N PRO A 615 -15.50 -27.24 -17.59
CA PRO A 615 -16.69 -26.53 -17.11
C PRO A 615 -17.91 -26.75 -18.02
N ASN A 616 -19.11 -26.57 -17.50
CA ASN A 616 -20.33 -26.47 -18.30
C ASN A 616 -20.63 -25.00 -18.69
N GLN A 617 -21.69 -24.78 -19.48
CA GLN A 617 -22.05 -23.45 -20.00
C GLN A 617 -22.40 -22.41 -18.91
N ASN A 618 -22.77 -22.85 -17.70
CA ASN A 618 -23.04 -21.95 -16.58
C ASN A 618 -21.75 -21.60 -15.81
N GLN A 619 -20.68 -22.38 -16.00
CA GLN A 619 -19.40 -22.23 -15.30
C GLN A 619 -18.36 -21.48 -16.13
N SER A 620 -18.46 -21.53 -17.46
CA SER A 620 -17.59 -20.75 -18.35
C SER A 620 -18.34 -20.32 -19.60
N PHE A 621 -18.28 -19.02 -19.90
CA PHE A 621 -18.76 -18.46 -21.17
C PHE A 621 -17.69 -18.54 -22.27
N THR A 622 -16.46 -18.91 -21.93
CA THR A 622 -15.37 -19.01 -22.89
C THR A 622 -15.31 -20.41 -23.47
N GLN A 623 -15.23 -20.49 -24.79
CA GLN A 623 -15.26 -21.75 -25.52
C GLN A 623 -13.95 -21.98 -26.27
N ASP A 624 -13.56 -23.24 -26.43
CA ASP A 624 -12.46 -23.59 -27.32
C ASP A 624 -12.88 -23.72 -28.79
N GLN A 625 -11.92 -24.08 -29.63
CA GLN A 625 -12.10 -24.31 -31.06
C GLN A 625 -13.23 -25.29 -31.40
N GLN A 626 -13.57 -26.25 -30.52
CA GLN A 626 -14.70 -27.18 -30.72
C GLN A 626 -16.01 -26.67 -30.10
N THR A 627 -16.06 -25.41 -29.66
CA THR A 627 -17.19 -24.71 -29.01
C THR A 627 -17.57 -25.23 -27.62
N TYR A 628 -16.75 -26.08 -27.01
CA TYR A 628 -16.99 -26.52 -25.64
C TYR A 628 -16.53 -25.45 -24.66
N PRO A 629 -17.29 -25.19 -23.58
CA PRO A 629 -16.83 -24.37 -22.46
C PRO A 629 -15.52 -24.90 -21.89
N ILE A 630 -14.62 -23.99 -21.53
CA ILE A 630 -13.26 -24.31 -21.06
C ILE A 630 -12.88 -23.50 -19.83
N LYS A 631 -11.98 -24.07 -19.02
CA LYS A 631 -11.26 -23.36 -17.97
C LYS A 631 -9.98 -22.79 -18.60
N ILE A 632 -9.88 -21.46 -18.65
CA ILE A 632 -8.63 -20.79 -19.04
C ILE A 632 -7.69 -20.78 -17.83
N SER A 633 -6.42 -21.06 -18.07
CA SER A 633 -5.40 -21.16 -17.06
C SER A 633 -4.09 -20.61 -17.60
N ASP A 634 -3.68 -19.46 -17.06
CA ASP A 634 -2.49 -18.74 -17.50
C ASP A 634 -1.32 -19.04 -16.58
N ILE A 635 -0.19 -19.46 -17.17
CA ILE A 635 1.08 -19.61 -16.47
C ILE A 635 1.97 -18.41 -16.82
N ASP A 636 2.31 -17.59 -15.83
CA ASP A 636 3.27 -16.50 -15.98
C ASP A 636 4.70 -17.05 -16.16
N LEU A 637 5.19 -16.99 -17.39
CA LEU A 637 6.52 -17.43 -17.76
C LEU A 637 7.59 -16.41 -17.38
N SER A 638 7.24 -15.15 -17.13
CA SER A 638 8.23 -14.10 -16.84
C SER A 638 8.87 -14.28 -15.47
N THR A 639 8.09 -14.68 -14.46
CA THR A 639 8.58 -15.02 -13.12
C THR A 639 9.36 -16.33 -13.13
N LEU A 640 8.92 -17.33 -13.91
CA LEU A 640 9.57 -18.63 -14.02
C LEU A 640 10.92 -18.60 -14.75
N LYS A 641 11.06 -17.81 -15.82
CA LYS A 641 12.34 -17.68 -16.55
C LYS A 641 13.43 -16.99 -15.72
N ASN A 642 13.05 -16.22 -14.70
CA ASN A 642 13.97 -15.49 -13.84
C ASN A 642 14.39 -16.27 -12.58
N SER A 643 13.67 -17.33 -12.19
CA SER A 643 13.93 -18.07 -10.94
C SER A 643 15.08 -19.09 -11.00
N LYS A 644 15.69 -19.31 -12.19
CA LYS A 644 16.80 -20.25 -12.42
C LYS A 644 18.00 -19.64 -13.18
N LYS A 645 18.12 -18.32 -13.25
CA LYS A 645 19.29 -17.67 -13.87
C LYS A 645 20.47 -17.56 -12.93
#